data_AF-A0A0P1AH61-F1
#
_entry.id   AF-A0A0P1AH61-F1
#
_cell.length_a   1.000
_cell.length_b   1.000
_cell.length_c   1.000
_cell.angle_alpha   90.00
_cell.angle_beta   90.00
_cell.angle_gamma   90.00
#
_symmetry.space_group_name_H-M   'P 1'
#
loop_
_entity.id
_entity.type
_entity.pdbx_description
1 polymer ?
#
loop_
_entity_poly.entity_id
_entity_poly.type
_entity_poly.pdbx_seq_one_letter_code
_entity_poly.pdbx_strand_id
1 'polypeptide(L)'
;MFVPIFSTFLLLDVSVSYTSNSSTVQHENPIVVIGHLNALLPPTNSSLTATEGELESYDDSEQDNVDVVASGGEARMFSFFKKPPFQYTQLVSKEAKIELQPTIFANVMALLEIEKRNPKQNQNLLEILTKLLGSKDEELKSLAGSTVFNLLNNPETRVEIQDQFLVSQTKLSTIFTFLMVHTEDKSLNEFFELELHIPLLSYACKLYDQKGIVTKVPTAVVNDVVCDVADDVAEDVARLLTQNHKGGNLITWLGTYRAIPIKSTKPIPTSIDDYINRLVDGLLRNEKTRELAYRLHALSFPDLVSFHSHYSKFSILTAFDLWLKFAAFTRFNYIEHEAKSSEFSKRQIFNYMEQRRGKYREEQMNIFSFDGKLQSTIISLKSEIDWLQLNDDQIRLFRAALQSEYHAKLVRESLKEKSHVAAYKKKLGDENMVKTFEALLNDEKFVELLQKVLKDEYLVQILKEALQLKHPRYRISGLRKRHAKLKLIEADVNDNLQMLVTDHDKAKLIIASLAGDVDLKLFGKAFEAARRLKLVEDMLSSTELDTMKTLEAIFTDQTKVQLLREAVKDDEHLKKFRLILDDTNSFLDDRRALVDENLADVFDNLLKDMNHVFFLRVAIKDDDRVSLFRAVLEGKEQVKKFGEALNKKSLVYVFRSILQEEKQLRWLEKAVLENSYQDCKAVMDSRDRMMLDKELFEHLESFAER
;
A
#
# COMPACT_ATOMS: atom_id res chain seq x y z
N MET A 1 33.28 14.41 40.22
CA MET A 1 33.52 12.96 40.15
C MET A 1 32.41 12.29 40.96
N PHE A 2 31.64 11.38 40.35
CA PHE A 2 30.62 10.49 40.93
C PHE A 2 29.37 11.06 41.65
N VAL A 3 28.22 10.80 41.03
CA VAL A 3 26.89 10.45 41.60
C VAL A 3 27.10 9.19 42.49
N PRO A 4 26.36 8.89 43.61
CA PRO A 4 24.93 8.59 43.48
C PRO A 4 23.94 8.62 44.69
N ILE A 5 22.64 8.53 44.29
CA ILE A 5 21.48 7.85 44.93
C ILE A 5 20.58 8.61 45.97
N PHE A 6 19.38 8.91 45.47
CA PHE A 6 18.00 8.70 45.99
C PHE A 6 17.52 9.15 47.38
N SER A 7 16.36 9.82 47.31
CA SER A 7 15.15 9.66 48.13
C SER A 7 15.13 10.24 49.54
N THR A 8 14.27 11.26 49.75
CA THR A 8 12.94 11.18 50.41
C THR A 8 12.57 12.58 50.92
N PHE A 9 11.36 13.10 50.61
CA PHE A 9 10.49 14.04 51.38
C PHE A 9 9.42 14.57 50.40
N LEU A 10 8.20 14.01 50.37
CA LEU A 10 7.00 14.39 51.14
C LEU A 10 6.40 15.75 50.79
N LEU A 11 5.16 15.72 50.27
CA LEU A 11 3.98 16.54 50.60
C LEU A 11 2.82 16.00 49.72
N LEU A 12 1.94 15.14 50.25
CA LEU A 12 0.60 15.46 50.79
C LEU A 12 -0.26 16.32 49.85
N ASP A 13 -1.34 15.75 49.31
CA ASP A 13 -2.64 16.06 49.90
C ASP A 13 -3.68 14.94 49.68
N VAL A 14 -4.61 14.90 50.63
CA VAL A 14 -5.57 13.86 50.95
C VAL A 14 -6.93 14.20 50.34
N SER A 15 -7.69 13.19 49.90
CA SER A 15 -9.10 13.04 50.30
C SER A 15 -9.62 11.63 50.05
N VAL A 16 -10.16 11.09 51.14
CA VAL A 16 -10.62 9.73 51.38
C VAL A 16 -12.14 9.70 51.32
N SER A 17 -12.71 8.61 50.82
CA SER A 17 -13.90 8.04 51.46
C SER A 17 -13.81 6.51 51.39
N TYR A 18 -13.79 5.92 52.58
CA TYR A 18 -13.57 4.52 52.91
C TYR A 18 -14.91 3.92 53.36
N THR A 19 -15.20 2.67 52.99
CA THR A 19 -15.91 1.74 53.87
C THR A 19 -15.32 0.34 53.72
N SER A 20 -15.09 -0.28 54.87
CA SER A 20 -14.21 -1.41 55.19
C SER A 20 -15.01 -2.69 55.46
N ASN A 21 -14.32 -3.85 55.34
CA ASN A 21 -14.36 -5.09 56.15
C ASN A 21 -14.33 -6.33 55.22
N SER A 22 -13.66 -7.47 55.46
CA SER A 22 -12.67 -7.95 56.44
C SER A 22 -12.31 -9.41 56.06
N SER A 23 -11.03 -9.80 56.21
CA SER A 23 -10.46 -11.12 56.56
C SER A 23 -10.97 -12.47 55.99
N THR A 24 -10.05 -13.17 55.28
CA THR A 24 -9.65 -14.61 55.36
C THR A 24 -10.64 -15.72 55.75
N VAL A 25 -10.86 -16.74 54.89
CA VAL A 25 -10.24 -18.10 54.86
C VAL A 25 -10.93 -18.95 53.76
N GLN A 26 -10.14 -19.86 53.17
CA GLN A 26 -10.34 -20.87 52.11
C GLN A 26 -11.69 -21.62 52.03
N HIS A 27 -12.22 -21.83 50.81
CA HIS A 27 -12.25 -23.13 50.11
C HIS A 27 -12.80 -23.01 48.67
N GLU A 28 -12.04 -23.59 47.73
CA GLU A 28 -12.42 -24.32 46.50
C GLU A 28 -13.35 -23.68 45.41
N ASN A 29 -12.73 -23.53 44.22
CA ASN A 29 -13.22 -23.36 42.84
C ASN A 29 -14.65 -23.84 42.51
N PRO A 30 -15.35 -23.33 41.45
CA PRO A 30 -14.80 -22.78 40.19
C PRO A 30 -15.45 -21.49 39.66
N ILE A 31 -14.67 -20.58 39.06
CA ILE A 31 -15.21 -19.40 38.36
C ILE A 31 -15.47 -19.75 36.89
N VAL A 32 -16.77 -19.85 36.60
CA VAL A 32 -17.40 -19.60 35.31
C VAL A 32 -17.24 -18.09 35.00
N VAL A 33 -16.64 -17.75 33.86
CA VAL A 33 -16.68 -16.37 33.35
C VAL A 33 -17.83 -16.27 32.34
N ILE A 34 -18.95 -15.74 32.82
CA ILE A 34 -20.05 -15.21 32.01
C ILE A 34 -19.65 -13.80 31.58
N GLY A 35 -19.57 -13.57 30.28
CA GLY A 35 -19.47 -12.23 29.71
C GLY A 35 -20.85 -11.57 29.67
N HIS A 36 -21.09 -10.61 30.56
CA HIS A 36 -22.23 -9.70 30.43
C HIS A 36 -21.81 -8.41 29.71
N LEU A 37 -22.43 -8.23 28.55
CA LEU A 37 -22.71 -6.94 27.92
C LEU A 37 -23.30 -5.95 28.92
N ASN A 38 -22.84 -4.70 28.88
CA ASN A 38 -23.69 -3.56 29.19
C ASN A 38 -23.28 -2.33 28.36
N ALA A 39 -24.22 -1.88 27.55
CA ALA A 39 -24.26 -0.58 26.92
C ALA A 39 -24.54 0.51 27.97
N LEU A 40 -23.99 1.71 27.77
CA LEU A 40 -24.40 2.91 28.47
C LEU A 40 -24.51 4.07 27.48
N LEU A 41 -25.74 4.40 27.09
CA LEU A 41 -26.26 5.74 26.78
C LEU A 41 -27.81 5.63 26.79
N PRO A 42 -28.61 6.69 27.00
CA PRO A 42 -28.38 8.07 27.46
C PRO A 42 -29.46 8.52 28.50
N PRO A 43 -29.77 9.82 28.68
CA PRO A 43 -31.19 10.13 28.91
C PRO A 43 -31.76 11.34 28.14
N THR A 44 -33.10 11.36 28.11
CA THR A 44 -34.09 12.41 27.72
C THR A 44 -34.46 12.46 26.23
N ASN A 45 -35.72 12.42 25.77
CA ASN A 45 -37.04 12.59 26.38
C ASN A 45 -38.17 11.97 25.49
N SER A 46 -39.32 11.67 26.15
CA SER A 46 -40.71 11.56 25.61
C SER A 46 -41.07 10.30 24.80
N SER A 47 -42.23 9.63 24.93
CA SER A 47 -43.37 9.57 25.86
C SER A 47 -44.40 8.58 25.28
N LEU A 48 -45.00 7.70 26.10
CA LEU A 48 -46.31 7.00 25.93
C LEU A 48 -46.42 6.02 24.71
N THR A 49 -46.98 4.81 24.74
CA THR A 49 -47.91 4.12 25.65
C THR A 49 -47.95 2.61 25.30
N ALA A 50 -47.98 1.77 26.34
CA ALA A 50 -48.71 0.50 26.55
C ALA A 50 -49.36 -0.27 25.37
N THR A 51 -49.09 -1.59 25.28
CA THR A 51 -50.03 -2.66 25.73
C THR A 51 -49.37 -4.04 25.70
N GLU A 52 -49.58 -4.79 26.79
CA GLU A 52 -49.23 -6.20 27.02
C GLU A 52 -50.10 -7.17 26.21
N GLY A 53 -49.59 -8.39 26.00
CA GLY A 53 -50.32 -9.49 25.38
C GLY A 53 -49.53 -10.81 25.40
N GLU A 54 -49.57 -11.47 26.56
CA GLU A 54 -49.66 -12.91 26.84
C GLU A 54 -48.80 -13.97 26.09
N LEU A 55 -48.08 -14.70 26.95
CA LEU A 55 -47.57 -16.08 26.89
C LEU A 55 -48.29 -17.08 25.97
N GLU A 56 -47.51 -17.90 25.26
CA GLU A 56 -47.69 -19.36 25.26
C GLU A 56 -46.38 -20.08 24.86
N SER A 57 -46.02 -21.07 25.67
CA SER A 57 -44.88 -21.96 25.56
C SER A 57 -45.14 -23.11 24.57
N TYR A 58 -44.14 -23.56 23.82
CA TYR A 58 -43.81 -24.99 23.66
C TYR A 58 -42.38 -25.16 23.11
N ASP A 59 -41.63 -25.99 23.81
CA ASP A 59 -40.28 -26.48 23.52
C ASP A 59 -40.40 -27.74 22.66
N ASP A 60 -39.61 -27.84 21.58
CA ASP A 60 -38.90 -29.04 21.17
C ASP A 60 -38.20 -28.84 19.81
N SER A 61 -36.87 -28.87 19.87
CA SER A 61 -35.97 -29.61 18.96
C SER A 61 -35.50 -29.02 17.62
N GLU A 62 -34.17 -29.12 17.49
CA GLU A 62 -33.30 -29.11 16.31
C GLU A 62 -32.67 -27.79 15.84
N GLN A 63 -31.34 -27.85 15.86
CA GLN A 63 -30.33 -26.85 15.55
C GLN A 63 -30.27 -26.60 14.04
N ASP A 64 -30.05 -25.34 13.64
CA ASP A 64 -29.20 -24.98 12.50
C ASP A 64 -28.85 -23.49 12.58
N ASN A 65 -27.74 -23.20 13.26
CA ASN A 65 -27.11 -21.88 13.27
C ASN A 65 -26.16 -21.79 12.08
N VAL A 66 -26.50 -20.96 11.09
CA VAL A 66 -25.54 -20.44 10.12
C VAL A 66 -25.63 -18.92 10.17
N ASP A 67 -24.76 -18.34 11.00
CA ASP A 67 -24.39 -16.93 10.92
C ASP A 67 -23.40 -16.76 9.76
N VAL A 68 -23.83 -15.99 8.76
CA VAL A 68 -23.04 -15.59 7.60
C VAL A 68 -22.21 -14.37 7.99
N VAL A 69 -20.89 -14.55 7.97
CA VAL A 69 -19.87 -13.53 8.25
C VAL A 69 -19.78 -12.53 7.11
N ALA A 70 -19.68 -11.26 7.51
CA ALA A 70 -19.55 -10.07 6.69
C ALA A 70 -18.42 -10.16 5.64
N SER A 71 -18.76 -9.74 4.43
CA SER A 71 -17.91 -9.75 3.24
C SER A 71 -16.92 -8.58 3.23
N GLY A 72 -15.63 -8.89 3.41
CA GLY A 72 -14.51 -8.03 3.03
C GLY A 72 -14.09 -8.35 1.59
N GLY A 73 -14.06 -7.33 0.72
CA GLY A 73 -13.68 -7.46 -0.69
C GLY A 73 -12.24 -7.94 -0.87
N GLU A 74 -12.09 -9.24 -1.13
CA GLU A 74 -10.84 -9.85 -1.55
C GLU A 74 -10.61 -9.64 -3.05
N ALA A 75 -9.43 -9.10 -3.39
CA ALA A 75 -8.89 -9.13 -4.75
C ALA A 75 -8.72 -10.60 -5.21
N ARG A 76 -9.67 -11.10 -6.00
CA ARG A 76 -9.57 -12.40 -6.68
C ARG A 76 -8.92 -12.21 -8.06
N MET A 77 -7.77 -12.84 -8.26
CA MET A 77 -7.18 -13.03 -9.60
C MET A 77 -7.53 -14.42 -10.12
N PHE A 78 -7.98 -14.49 -11.37
CA PHE A 78 -8.27 -15.71 -12.12
C PHE A 78 -6.98 -16.37 -12.64
N SER A 79 -6.88 -17.69 -12.51
CA SER A 79 -5.81 -18.51 -13.09
C SER A 79 -6.27 -19.10 -14.44
N PHE A 80 -5.52 -18.86 -15.52
CA PHE A 80 -5.60 -19.66 -16.75
C PHE A 80 -4.19 -19.98 -17.26
N PHE A 81 -3.90 -21.28 -17.37
CA PHE A 81 -2.60 -21.89 -17.64
C PHE A 81 -2.10 -21.70 -19.09
N LYS A 82 -0.78 -21.45 -19.23
CA LYS A 82 0.08 -22.16 -20.19
C LYS A 82 1.36 -22.57 -19.44
N LYS A 83 1.66 -23.88 -19.42
CA LYS A 83 2.76 -24.50 -18.67
C LYS A 83 4.14 -24.11 -19.22
N PRO A 84 5.09 -23.63 -18.39
CA PRO A 84 6.52 -23.84 -18.59
C PRO A 84 6.99 -25.08 -17.79
N PRO A 85 8.14 -25.67 -18.14
CA PRO A 85 8.52 -27.00 -17.65
C PRO A 85 9.35 -26.91 -16.37
N PHE A 86 8.83 -26.36 -15.27
CA PHE A 86 9.29 -26.66 -13.90
C PHE A 86 8.15 -26.35 -12.93
N GLN A 87 7.65 -27.37 -12.21
CA GLN A 87 6.51 -27.25 -11.30
C GLN A 87 6.99 -26.74 -9.93
N TYR A 88 6.76 -25.46 -9.63
CA TYR A 88 6.69 -24.96 -8.26
C TYR A 88 5.25 -25.15 -7.75
N THR A 89 5.11 -25.75 -6.57
CA THR A 89 3.82 -25.95 -5.93
C THR A 89 3.23 -24.61 -5.49
N GLN A 90 2.32 -24.06 -6.30
CA GLN A 90 1.08 -23.50 -5.73
C GLN A 90 0.51 -24.56 -4.78
N LEU A 91 -0.05 -24.17 -3.63
CA LEU A 91 -0.79 -25.07 -2.73
C LEU A 91 -1.75 -25.92 -3.58
N VAL A 92 -1.32 -27.14 -3.92
CA VAL A 92 -2.14 -28.09 -4.64
C VAL A 92 -3.10 -28.59 -3.59
N SER A 93 -4.29 -28.01 -3.55
CA SER A 93 -5.42 -28.60 -2.85
C SER A 93 -5.74 -29.91 -3.56
N LYS A 94 -5.04 -30.99 -3.19
CA LYS A 94 -5.66 -32.31 -3.29
C LYS A 94 -6.82 -32.26 -2.32
N GLU A 95 -8.03 -32.24 -2.88
CA GLU A 95 -9.29 -32.28 -2.15
C GLU A 95 -9.30 -33.53 -1.27
N ALA A 96 -8.85 -33.38 -0.02
CA ALA A 96 -9.24 -34.26 1.05
C ALA A 96 -10.37 -33.55 1.79
N LYS A 97 -11.56 -34.14 1.80
CA LYS A 97 -12.52 -33.88 2.87
C LYS A 97 -11.83 -34.29 4.16
N ILE A 98 -11.23 -33.34 4.86
CA ILE A 98 -10.75 -33.55 6.22
C ILE A 98 -11.99 -33.34 7.09
N GLU A 99 -12.76 -34.41 7.33
CA GLU A 99 -13.65 -34.42 8.48
C GLU A 99 -12.79 -34.21 9.73
N LEU A 100 -13.22 -33.32 10.63
CA LEU A 100 -12.56 -33.03 11.89
C LEU A 100 -12.26 -34.35 12.61
N GLN A 101 -11.01 -34.80 12.58
CA GLN A 101 -10.59 -35.86 13.49
C GLN A 101 -10.01 -35.20 14.74
N PRO A 102 -10.58 -35.44 15.93
CA PRO A 102 -10.03 -35.01 17.22
C PRO A 102 -8.54 -35.32 17.40
N THR A 103 -8.04 -36.33 16.68
CA THR A 103 -6.64 -36.73 16.61
C THR A 103 -5.71 -35.67 16.01
N ILE A 104 -6.16 -34.84 15.06
CA ILE A 104 -5.28 -33.80 14.46
C ILE A 104 -5.04 -32.67 15.46
N PHE A 105 -6.09 -32.20 16.13
CA PHE A 105 -5.98 -31.19 17.19
C PHE A 105 -5.12 -31.70 18.35
N ALA A 106 -5.38 -32.92 18.83
CA ALA A 106 -4.59 -33.55 19.88
C ALA A 106 -3.10 -33.70 19.49
N ASN A 107 -2.80 -34.00 18.22
CA ASN A 107 -1.42 -34.09 17.74
C ASN A 107 -0.70 -32.73 17.71
N VAL A 108 -1.40 -31.65 17.33
CA VAL A 108 -0.82 -30.29 17.39
C VAL A 108 -0.54 -29.89 18.83
N MET A 109 -1.52 -30.08 19.74
CA MET A 109 -1.35 -29.75 21.16
C MET A 109 -0.23 -30.57 21.80
N ALA A 110 -0.18 -31.88 21.55
CA ALA A 110 0.89 -32.75 22.06
C ALA A 110 2.28 -32.34 21.56
N LEU A 111 2.42 -31.84 20.32
CA LEU A 111 3.69 -31.31 19.82
C LEU A 111 4.03 -29.94 20.43
N LEU A 112 3.04 -29.10 20.70
CA LEU A 112 3.22 -27.79 21.32
C LEU A 112 3.63 -27.90 22.80
N GLU A 113 3.16 -28.91 23.52
CA GLU A 113 3.52 -29.22 24.90
C GLU A 113 4.98 -29.67 25.09
N ILE A 114 5.67 -30.04 24.01
CA ILE A 114 7.10 -30.40 24.06
C ILE A 114 7.93 -29.12 24.23
N GLU A 115 8.50 -28.95 25.43
CA GLU A 115 9.28 -27.78 25.84
C GLU A 115 10.50 -27.51 24.92
N LYS A 116 11.17 -28.56 24.44
CA LYS A 116 12.25 -28.47 23.44
C LYS A 116 12.02 -29.45 22.28
N ARG A 117 11.43 -28.94 21.20
CA ARG A 117 11.21 -29.71 19.96
C ARG A 117 12.51 -29.89 19.18
N ASN A 118 12.77 -31.10 18.72
CA ASN A 118 13.85 -31.37 17.75
C ASN A 118 13.42 -30.98 16.32
N PRO A 119 14.36 -30.88 15.35
CA PRO A 119 14.04 -30.46 13.98
C PRO A 119 12.94 -31.28 13.31
N LYS A 120 12.89 -32.61 13.55
CA LYS A 120 11.90 -33.52 12.98
C LYS A 120 10.50 -33.30 13.58
N GLN A 121 10.42 -32.99 14.87
CA GLN A 121 9.17 -32.65 15.55
C GLN A 121 8.61 -31.30 15.07
N ASN A 122 9.48 -30.30 14.90
CA ASN A 122 9.08 -29.02 14.32
C ASN A 122 8.61 -29.19 12.86
N GLN A 123 9.30 -30.03 12.07
CA GLN A 123 8.89 -30.31 10.69
C GLN A 123 7.51 -30.97 10.65
N ASN A 124 7.27 -31.97 11.50
CA ASN A 124 5.96 -32.62 11.60
C ASN A 124 4.86 -31.64 12.02
N LEU A 125 5.15 -30.77 13.00
CA LEU A 125 4.23 -29.72 13.42
C LEU A 125 3.89 -28.78 12.26
N LEU A 126 4.89 -28.31 11.50
CA LEU A 126 4.71 -27.44 10.35
C LEU A 126 3.95 -28.09 9.20
N GLU A 127 4.19 -29.38 8.93
CA GLU A 127 3.42 -30.14 7.94
C GLU A 127 1.94 -30.26 8.34
N ILE A 128 1.65 -30.46 9.63
CA ILE A 128 0.27 -30.48 10.15
C ILE A 128 -0.36 -29.08 10.04
N LEU A 129 0.33 -28.04 10.50
CA LEU A 129 -0.16 -26.66 10.46
C LEU A 129 -0.42 -26.19 9.02
N THR A 130 0.46 -26.55 8.08
CA THR A 130 0.28 -26.20 6.65
C THR A 130 -0.97 -26.86 6.06
N LYS A 131 -1.26 -28.12 6.44
CA LYS A 131 -2.51 -28.79 6.04
C LYS A 131 -3.74 -28.11 6.63
N LEU A 132 -3.68 -27.71 7.90
CA LEU A 132 -4.77 -27.01 8.58
C LEU A 132 -5.04 -25.62 7.99
N LEU A 133 -4.00 -24.89 7.60
CA LEU A 133 -4.13 -23.59 6.93
C LEU A 133 -4.80 -23.69 5.56
N GLY A 134 -4.72 -24.84 4.89
CA GLY A 134 -5.43 -25.14 3.64
C GLY A 134 -6.84 -25.69 3.84
N SER A 135 -7.33 -25.79 5.08
CA SER A 135 -8.67 -26.28 5.39
C SER A 135 -9.74 -25.26 4.98
N LYS A 136 -10.95 -25.76 4.66
CA LYS A 136 -12.16 -24.93 4.52
C LYS A 136 -12.78 -24.56 5.86
N ASP A 137 -12.33 -25.22 6.92
CA ASP A 137 -12.74 -24.97 8.28
C ASP A 137 -11.98 -23.74 8.81
N GLU A 138 -12.71 -22.64 9.03
CA GLU A 138 -12.13 -21.38 9.49
C GLU A 138 -11.62 -21.45 10.94
N GLU A 139 -12.16 -22.32 11.80
CA GLU A 139 -11.66 -22.51 13.16
C GLU A 139 -10.30 -23.20 13.16
N LEU A 140 -10.16 -24.28 12.39
CA LEU A 140 -8.89 -24.99 12.24
C LEU A 140 -7.81 -24.13 11.57
N LYS A 141 -8.22 -23.32 10.59
CA LYS A 141 -7.34 -22.38 9.91
C LYS A 141 -6.92 -21.24 10.83
N SER A 142 -7.84 -20.73 11.65
CA SER A 142 -7.56 -19.73 12.70
C SER A 142 -6.60 -20.27 13.77
N LEU A 143 -6.82 -21.49 14.26
CA LEU A 143 -5.93 -22.17 15.20
C LEU A 143 -4.52 -22.34 14.62
N ALA A 144 -4.44 -22.82 13.38
CA ALA A 144 -3.15 -23.03 12.73
C ALA A 144 -2.42 -21.70 12.48
N GLY A 145 -3.15 -20.67 12.06
CA GLY A 145 -2.62 -19.31 11.93
C GLY A 145 -2.07 -18.77 13.26
N SER A 146 -2.85 -18.91 14.34
CA SER A 146 -2.46 -18.47 15.68
C SER A 146 -1.23 -19.22 16.21
N THR A 147 -1.14 -20.52 15.92
CA THR A 147 0.01 -21.33 16.32
C THR A 147 1.28 -20.92 15.57
N VAL A 148 1.19 -20.73 14.25
CA VAL A 148 2.32 -20.26 13.43
C VAL A 148 2.77 -18.87 13.87
N PHE A 149 1.83 -17.97 14.15
CA PHE A 149 2.11 -16.65 14.70
C PHE A 149 2.92 -16.74 16.00
N ASN A 150 2.46 -17.52 16.97
CA ASN A 150 3.15 -17.67 18.26
C ASN A 150 4.58 -18.21 18.09
N LEU A 151 4.76 -19.19 17.20
CA LEU A 151 6.05 -19.79 16.90
C LEU A 151 7.03 -18.83 16.20
N LEU A 152 6.53 -17.96 15.31
CA LEU A 152 7.34 -16.94 14.64
C LEU A 152 7.66 -15.76 15.58
N ASN A 153 6.73 -15.40 16.46
CA ASN A 153 6.90 -14.26 17.35
C ASN A 153 7.82 -14.59 18.53
N ASN A 154 7.83 -15.84 19.01
CA ASN A 154 8.74 -16.27 20.07
C ASN A 154 10.21 -16.34 19.57
N PRO A 155 11.15 -15.54 20.13
CA PRO A 155 12.55 -15.54 19.71
C PRO A 155 13.25 -16.90 19.83
N GLU A 156 12.85 -17.75 20.78
CA GLU A 156 13.46 -19.06 21.03
C GLU A 156 13.15 -20.10 19.95
N THR A 157 12.00 -19.96 19.28
CA THR A 157 11.56 -20.89 18.23
C THR A 157 11.65 -20.29 16.83
N ARG A 158 11.78 -18.96 16.73
CA ARG A 158 11.74 -18.22 15.47
C ARG A 158 12.76 -18.72 14.46
N VAL A 159 14.00 -18.95 14.90
CA VAL A 159 15.10 -19.28 13.99
C VAL A 159 14.83 -20.61 13.31
N GLU A 160 14.52 -21.65 14.08
CA GLU A 160 14.25 -23.00 13.57
C GLU A 160 13.01 -23.03 12.68
N ILE A 161 11.94 -22.32 13.06
CA ILE A 161 10.68 -22.29 12.31
C ILE A 161 10.87 -21.56 10.97
N GLN A 162 11.60 -20.44 10.95
CA GLN A 162 11.96 -19.76 9.71
C GLN A 162 12.81 -20.66 8.81
N ASP A 163 13.78 -21.38 9.35
CA ASP A 163 14.64 -22.27 8.56
C ASP A 163 13.82 -23.37 7.87
N GLN A 164 12.80 -23.90 8.55
CA GLN A 164 11.87 -24.87 7.97
C GLN A 164 10.99 -24.27 6.88
N PHE A 165 10.45 -23.06 7.10
CA PHE A 165 9.71 -22.34 6.07
C PHE A 165 10.55 -22.02 4.83
N LEU A 166 11.85 -21.78 5.01
CA LEU A 166 12.74 -21.60 3.87
C LEU A 166 13.01 -22.93 3.14
N VAL A 167 13.18 -24.04 3.86
CA VAL A 167 13.29 -25.39 3.25
C VAL A 167 12.04 -25.73 2.44
N SER A 168 10.85 -25.34 2.92
CA SER A 168 9.60 -25.50 2.19
C SER A 168 9.35 -24.44 1.11
N GLN A 169 10.29 -23.52 0.87
CA GLN A 169 10.19 -22.43 -0.12
C GLN A 169 8.93 -21.57 0.06
N THR A 170 8.56 -21.31 1.31
CA THR A 170 7.38 -20.50 1.63
C THR A 170 7.58 -19.06 1.15
N LYS A 171 6.54 -18.50 0.51
CA LYS A 171 6.54 -17.11 0.04
C LYS A 171 6.57 -16.13 1.21
N LEU A 172 7.22 -14.97 1.04
CA LEU A 172 7.25 -13.92 2.05
C LEU A 172 5.83 -13.39 2.31
N SER A 173 5.00 -13.28 1.27
CA SER A 173 3.59 -12.87 1.41
C SER A 173 2.78 -13.81 2.32
N THR A 174 3.14 -15.09 2.33
CA THR A 174 2.48 -16.10 3.17
C THR A 174 2.87 -15.92 4.64
N ILE A 175 4.16 -15.69 4.91
CA ILE A 175 4.64 -15.36 6.27
C ILE A 175 3.95 -14.08 6.78
N PHE A 176 3.86 -13.05 5.94
CA PHE A 176 3.12 -11.83 6.28
C PHE A 176 1.66 -12.13 6.63
N THR A 177 0.98 -12.96 5.82
CA THR A 177 -0.42 -13.35 6.07
C THR A 177 -0.59 -14.03 7.43
N PHE A 178 0.33 -14.92 7.82
CA PHE A 178 0.29 -15.55 9.14
C PHE A 178 0.47 -14.56 10.29
N LEU A 179 1.36 -13.58 10.11
CA LEU A 179 1.58 -12.55 11.12
C LEU A 179 0.38 -11.60 11.26
N MET A 180 -0.32 -11.32 10.16
CA MET A 180 -1.50 -10.43 10.15
C MET A 180 -2.76 -11.03 10.81
N VAL A 181 -2.78 -12.32 11.14
CA VAL A 181 -3.97 -13.00 11.71
C VAL A 181 -4.46 -12.35 13.01
N HIS A 182 -3.56 -11.78 13.81
CA HIS A 182 -3.88 -11.16 15.09
C HIS A 182 -4.04 -9.65 15.05
N THR A 183 -4.02 -9.05 13.87
CA THR A 183 -4.27 -7.60 13.73
C THR A 183 -5.76 -7.35 13.47
N GLU A 184 -6.40 -6.52 14.29
CA GLU A 184 -7.73 -5.96 14.05
C GLU A 184 -7.78 -5.32 12.66
N ASP A 185 -8.78 -5.72 11.89
CA ASP A 185 -9.05 -5.26 10.52
C ASP A 185 -7.86 -5.36 9.55
N LYS A 186 -6.86 -6.20 9.85
CA LYS A 186 -5.64 -6.33 9.03
C LYS A 186 -4.90 -5.00 8.84
N SER A 187 -4.82 -4.21 9.91
CA SER A 187 -4.17 -2.89 9.94
C SER A 187 -2.65 -2.96 10.04
N LEU A 188 -1.94 -2.21 9.19
CA LEU A 188 -0.49 -2.04 9.34
C LEU A 188 -0.12 -1.28 10.61
N ASN A 189 -0.97 -0.37 11.11
CA ASN A 189 -0.66 0.35 12.34
C ASN A 189 -0.42 -0.62 13.51
N GLU A 190 -1.36 -1.53 13.72
CA GLU A 190 -1.25 -2.52 14.78
C GLU A 190 -0.13 -3.54 14.49
N PHE A 191 0.08 -3.93 13.23
CA PHE A 191 1.18 -4.79 12.84
C PHE A 191 2.55 -4.24 13.30
N PHE A 192 2.74 -2.92 13.21
CA PHE A 192 3.95 -2.26 13.68
C PHE A 192 3.96 -2.04 15.20
N GLU A 193 2.82 -1.71 15.82
CA GLU A 193 2.69 -1.61 17.29
C GLU A 193 2.99 -2.94 18.01
N LEU A 194 2.61 -4.07 17.41
CA LEU A 194 2.89 -5.43 17.89
C LEU A 194 4.29 -5.95 17.49
N GLU A 195 5.13 -5.11 16.89
CA GLU A 195 6.49 -5.44 16.44
C GLU A 195 6.59 -6.63 15.46
N LEU A 196 5.49 -6.96 14.76
CA LEU A 196 5.42 -8.13 13.85
C LEU A 196 6.25 -7.96 12.57
N HIS A 197 6.66 -6.74 12.27
CA HIS A 197 7.63 -6.45 11.22
C HIS A 197 9.01 -7.07 11.51
N ILE A 198 9.39 -7.30 12.77
CA ILE A 198 10.68 -7.90 13.15
C ILE A 198 10.80 -9.35 12.64
N PRO A 199 9.90 -10.30 13.01
CA PRO A 199 9.98 -11.67 12.49
C PRO A 199 9.81 -11.73 10.96
N LEU A 200 9.04 -10.83 10.35
CA LEU A 200 8.91 -10.74 8.89
C LEU A 200 10.23 -10.36 8.22
N LEU A 201 10.85 -9.25 8.65
CA LEU A 201 12.11 -8.76 8.11
C LEU A 201 13.25 -9.77 8.31
N SER A 202 13.28 -10.41 9.48
CA SER A 202 14.22 -11.49 9.78
C SER A 202 14.10 -12.65 8.78
N TYR A 203 12.87 -13.07 8.43
CA TYR A 203 12.64 -14.09 7.41
C TYR A 203 13.06 -13.61 6.02
N ALA A 204 12.69 -12.38 5.65
CA ALA A 204 13.07 -11.77 4.37
C ALA A 204 14.59 -11.74 4.17
N CYS A 205 15.35 -11.38 5.21
CA CYS A 205 16.82 -11.38 5.16
C CYS A 205 17.38 -12.78 4.92
N LYS A 206 16.86 -13.79 5.63
CA LYS A 206 17.27 -15.19 5.41
C LYS A 206 16.92 -15.68 4.00
N LEU A 207 15.77 -15.27 3.46
CA LEU A 207 15.33 -15.60 2.11
C LEU A 207 16.34 -15.12 1.05
N TYR A 208 16.88 -13.92 1.21
CA TYR A 208 17.91 -13.36 0.32
C TYR A 208 19.32 -13.95 0.55
N ASP A 209 19.61 -14.51 1.73
CA ASP A 209 20.91 -15.11 2.06
C ASP A 209 21.03 -16.60 1.68
N GLN A 210 19.92 -17.27 1.35
CA GLN A 210 19.96 -18.66 0.94
C GLN A 210 20.71 -18.85 -0.39
N LYS A 211 21.87 -19.50 -0.31
CA LYS A 211 22.77 -19.86 -1.43
C LYS A 211 22.15 -20.72 -2.55
N GLY A 212 20.86 -21.09 -2.46
CA GLY A 212 20.13 -21.90 -3.43
C GLY A 212 18.92 -21.21 -4.11
N ILE A 213 18.49 -20.04 -3.62
CA ILE A 213 17.51 -19.16 -4.29
C ILE A 213 18.23 -18.20 -5.27
N VAL A 214 19.55 -18.10 -5.10
CA VAL A 214 20.48 -17.54 -6.07
C VAL A 214 20.67 -18.54 -7.20
N THR A 215 20.23 -18.20 -8.42
CA THR A 215 20.53 -19.04 -9.58
C THR A 215 22.03 -19.04 -9.82
N LYS A 216 22.67 -20.22 -9.72
CA LYS A 216 24.01 -20.39 -10.28
C LYS A 216 23.92 -20.53 -11.82
N VAL A 217 24.95 -19.97 -12.49
CA VAL A 217 25.54 -20.35 -13.81
C VAL A 217 25.16 -19.41 -14.99
N PRO A 218 26.08 -19.02 -15.93
CA PRO A 218 27.38 -19.63 -16.25
C PRO A 218 28.66 -18.82 -16.06
N THR A 219 29.70 -19.60 -15.74
CA THR A 219 31.11 -19.40 -16.03
C THR A 219 31.36 -18.77 -17.40
N ALA A 220 31.53 -17.45 -17.42
CA ALA A 220 32.52 -16.76 -18.22
C ALA A 220 32.98 -15.54 -17.42
N VAL A 221 34.27 -15.49 -17.13
CA VAL A 221 34.93 -14.53 -16.26
C VAL A 221 34.90 -13.12 -16.87
N VAL A 222 34.18 -12.19 -16.24
CA VAL A 222 34.56 -10.77 -16.09
C VAL A 222 33.99 -10.30 -14.74
N ASN A 223 34.72 -9.44 -14.02
CA ASN A 223 34.36 -8.82 -12.75
C ASN A 223 32.88 -8.37 -12.68
N ASP A 224 32.27 -8.42 -11.48
CA ASP A 224 30.87 -8.11 -11.14
C ASP A 224 29.83 -9.24 -11.35
N VAL A 225 29.98 -10.38 -10.63
CA VAL A 225 28.92 -11.42 -10.57
C VAL A 225 27.83 -11.01 -9.58
N VAL A 226 26.74 -10.44 -10.09
CA VAL A 226 25.47 -10.31 -9.36
C VAL A 226 24.84 -11.69 -9.26
N CYS A 227 24.66 -12.16 -8.03
CA CYS A 227 23.87 -13.35 -7.73
C CYS A 227 22.38 -13.02 -7.92
N ASP A 228 21.79 -13.39 -9.05
CA ASP A 228 20.38 -13.11 -9.32
C ASP A 228 19.47 -13.92 -8.37
N VAL A 229 18.63 -13.18 -7.64
CA VAL A 229 17.52 -13.76 -6.87
C VAL A 229 16.48 -14.25 -7.86
N ALA A 230 15.97 -15.47 -7.67
CA ALA A 230 14.91 -16.02 -8.50
C ALA A 230 13.77 -15.02 -8.70
N ASP A 231 13.36 -14.80 -9.95
CA ASP A 231 12.35 -13.80 -10.32
C ASP A 231 11.03 -13.97 -9.55
N ASP A 232 10.62 -15.20 -9.26
CA ASP A 232 9.41 -15.50 -8.49
C ASP A 232 9.47 -14.95 -7.05
N VAL A 233 10.66 -14.94 -6.43
CA VAL A 233 10.88 -14.36 -5.10
C VAL A 233 10.87 -12.83 -5.19
N ALA A 234 11.56 -12.28 -6.19
CA ALA A 234 11.56 -10.84 -6.42
C ALA A 234 10.14 -10.29 -6.67
N GLU A 235 9.32 -11.01 -7.46
CA GLU A 235 7.92 -10.65 -7.71
C GLU A 235 7.06 -10.74 -6.45
N ASP A 236 7.22 -11.80 -5.64
CA ASP A 236 6.47 -11.94 -4.38
C ASP A 236 6.79 -10.81 -3.39
N VAL A 237 8.07 -10.50 -3.22
CA VAL A 237 8.54 -9.42 -2.33
C VAL A 237 8.06 -8.06 -2.86
N ALA A 238 8.21 -7.79 -4.16
CA ALA A 238 7.78 -6.54 -4.77
C ALA A 238 6.28 -6.31 -4.56
N ARG A 239 5.48 -7.35 -4.81
CA ARG A 239 4.04 -7.32 -4.59
C ARG A 239 3.69 -7.06 -3.13
N LEU A 240 4.29 -7.81 -2.19
CA LEU A 240 4.01 -7.62 -0.77
C LEU A 240 4.35 -6.20 -0.29
N LEU A 241 5.51 -5.67 -0.70
CA LEU A 241 5.97 -4.36 -0.27
C LEU A 241 5.09 -3.21 -0.78
N THR A 242 4.50 -3.36 -1.96
CA THR A 242 3.75 -2.30 -2.66
C THR A 242 2.23 -2.44 -2.55
N GLN A 243 1.71 -3.62 -2.18
CA GLN A 243 0.29 -3.85 -2.00
C GLN A 243 -0.26 -2.94 -0.88
N ASN A 244 -1.42 -2.35 -1.14
CA ASN A 244 -2.15 -1.58 -0.15
C ASN A 244 -2.80 -2.48 0.90
N HIS A 245 -2.66 -2.08 2.15
CA HIS A 245 -3.32 -2.63 3.32
C HIS A 245 -4.03 -1.48 4.07
N LYS A 246 -4.83 -1.82 5.08
CA LYS A 246 -5.44 -0.81 5.94
C LYS A 246 -4.31 -0.01 6.62
N GLY A 247 -4.25 1.28 6.34
CA GLY A 247 -3.20 2.19 6.82
C GLY A 247 -2.04 2.46 5.86
N GLY A 248 -2.02 1.89 4.64
CA GLY A 248 -0.99 2.17 3.62
C GLY A 248 -0.32 0.91 3.08
N ASN A 249 0.89 1.04 2.52
CA ASN A 249 1.69 -0.09 2.03
C ASN A 249 2.92 -0.34 2.91
N LEU A 250 3.40 -1.59 2.92
CA LEU A 250 4.43 -2.04 3.84
C LEU A 250 5.77 -1.31 3.64
N ILE A 251 6.16 -0.99 2.41
CA ILE A 251 7.41 -0.27 2.14
C ILE A 251 7.42 1.14 2.73
N THR A 252 6.29 1.86 2.70
CA THR A 252 6.19 3.19 3.32
C THR A 252 6.35 3.06 4.82
N TRP A 253 5.62 2.13 5.45
CA TRP A 253 5.71 1.90 6.89
C TRP A 253 7.11 1.51 7.34
N LEU A 254 7.78 0.59 6.63
CA LEU A 254 9.17 0.20 6.91
C LEU A 254 10.11 1.40 6.73
N GLY A 255 9.91 2.17 5.67
CA GLY A 255 10.69 3.36 5.34
C GLY A 255 10.58 4.45 6.41
N THR A 256 9.37 4.73 6.88
CA THR A 256 9.10 5.82 7.83
C THR A 256 9.08 5.37 9.29
N TYR A 257 9.37 4.10 9.59
CA TYR A 257 9.25 3.50 10.92
C TYR A 257 9.92 4.33 12.03
N ARG A 258 11.11 4.90 11.74
CA ARG A 258 11.87 5.75 12.67
C ARG A 258 11.15 7.04 13.08
N ALA A 259 10.27 7.54 12.23
CA ALA A 259 9.56 8.81 12.45
C ALA A 259 8.17 8.59 13.04
N ILE A 260 7.64 7.36 13.04
CA ILE A 260 6.35 7.09 13.65
C ILE A 260 6.53 7.11 15.17
N PRO A 261 5.79 7.95 15.91
CA PRO A 261 5.79 7.94 17.36
C PRO A 261 5.03 6.69 17.84
N ILE A 262 5.62 5.51 17.66
CA ILE A 262 5.10 4.30 18.28
C ILE A 262 5.32 4.48 19.77
N LYS A 263 4.26 4.27 20.56
CA LYS A 263 4.32 4.24 22.03
C LYS A 263 5.12 3.03 22.54
N SER A 264 6.22 2.67 21.87
CA SER A 264 7.12 1.65 22.37
C SER A 264 7.85 2.23 23.57
N THR A 265 7.63 1.61 24.73
CA THR A 265 8.33 1.90 25.98
C THR A 265 9.78 1.44 25.95
N LYS A 266 10.24 0.86 24.83
CA LYS A 266 11.59 0.33 24.63
C LYS A 266 12.28 1.11 23.49
N PRO A 267 13.58 1.42 23.63
CA PRO A 267 14.35 1.99 22.53
C PRO A 267 14.32 1.06 21.31
N ILE A 268 14.21 1.65 20.11
CA ILE A 268 14.23 0.91 18.84
C ILE A 268 15.47 0.00 18.84
N PRO A 269 15.31 -1.33 18.67
CA PRO A 269 16.44 -2.24 18.60
C PRO A 269 17.36 -1.86 17.43
N THR A 270 18.66 -1.75 17.68
CA THR A 270 19.72 -1.55 16.67
C THR A 270 19.68 -2.61 15.55
N SER A 271 18.97 -3.72 15.77
CA SER A 271 18.76 -4.80 14.81
C SER A 271 17.78 -4.48 13.68
N ILE A 272 16.86 -3.53 13.84
CA ILE A 272 15.88 -3.21 12.78
C ILE A 272 16.58 -2.53 11.61
N ASP A 273 17.51 -1.61 11.88
CA ASP A 273 18.29 -0.94 10.85
C ASP A 273 19.17 -1.94 10.06
N ASP A 274 19.74 -2.92 10.74
CA ASP A 274 20.48 -4.02 10.08
C ASP A 274 19.55 -4.81 9.15
N TYR A 275 18.33 -5.14 9.60
CA TYR A 275 17.37 -5.82 8.75
C TYR A 275 16.91 -4.99 7.55
N ILE A 276 16.66 -3.69 7.71
CA ILE A 276 16.32 -2.80 6.60
C ILE A 276 17.49 -2.74 5.60
N ASN A 277 18.71 -2.53 6.08
CA ASN A 277 19.91 -2.50 5.23
C ASN A 277 20.11 -3.81 4.46
N ARG A 278 19.90 -4.97 5.12
CA ARG A 278 19.98 -6.29 4.47
C ARG A 278 18.86 -6.53 3.48
N LEU A 279 17.65 -6.01 3.74
CA LEU A 279 16.56 -6.04 2.78
C LEU A 279 16.88 -5.17 1.55
N VAL A 280 17.43 -3.97 1.75
CA VAL A 280 17.93 -3.10 0.66
C VAL A 280 18.98 -3.85 -0.17
N ASP A 281 19.98 -4.48 0.48
CA ASP A 281 20.99 -5.31 -0.20
C ASP A 281 20.35 -6.45 -1.01
N GLY A 282 19.34 -7.12 -0.47
CA GLY A 282 18.62 -8.20 -1.13
C GLY A 282 17.85 -7.71 -2.37
N LEU A 283 17.13 -6.59 -2.24
CA LEU A 283 16.36 -5.98 -3.31
C LEU A 283 17.25 -5.44 -4.45
N LEU A 284 18.47 -4.96 -4.14
CA LEU A 284 19.42 -4.48 -5.14
C LEU A 284 19.99 -5.58 -6.05
N ARG A 285 19.96 -6.84 -5.61
CA ARG A 285 20.48 -7.99 -6.37
C ARG A 285 19.59 -8.39 -7.55
N ASN A 286 18.36 -7.89 -7.64
CA ASN A 286 17.48 -8.15 -8.78
C ASN A 286 17.00 -6.83 -9.39
N GLU A 287 17.07 -6.73 -10.71
CA GLU A 287 16.68 -5.53 -11.46
C GLU A 287 15.21 -5.14 -11.26
N LYS A 288 14.31 -6.13 -11.12
CA LYS A 288 12.87 -5.91 -10.90
C LYS A 288 12.56 -5.26 -9.55
N THR A 289 13.44 -5.42 -8.56
CA THR A 289 13.27 -4.88 -7.20
C THR A 289 14.19 -3.71 -6.87
N ARG A 290 15.08 -3.31 -7.80
CA ARG A 290 16.10 -2.28 -7.58
C ARG A 290 15.50 -0.93 -7.13
N GLU A 291 14.44 -0.48 -7.78
CA GLU A 291 13.73 0.75 -7.41
C GLU A 291 13.06 0.67 -6.04
N LEU A 292 12.63 -0.51 -5.60
CA LEU A 292 12.10 -0.70 -4.25
C LEU A 292 13.22 -0.58 -3.20
N ALA A 293 14.43 -1.03 -3.53
CA ALA A 293 15.60 -0.79 -2.68
C ALA A 293 15.90 0.71 -2.56
N TYR A 294 15.88 1.44 -3.68
CA TYR A 294 16.05 2.90 -3.71
C TYR A 294 14.99 3.60 -2.86
N ARG A 295 13.72 3.24 -3.05
CA ARG A 295 12.61 3.81 -2.30
C ARG A 295 12.73 3.55 -0.80
N LEU A 296 12.96 2.29 -0.40
CA LEU A 296 13.10 1.92 1.00
C LEU A 296 14.27 2.69 1.64
N HIS A 297 15.43 2.74 0.97
CA HIS A 297 16.59 3.47 1.48
C HIS A 297 16.31 4.98 1.63
N ALA A 298 15.75 5.62 0.61
CA ALA A 298 15.47 7.06 0.63
C ALA A 298 14.41 7.48 1.67
N LEU A 299 13.54 6.55 2.07
CA LEU A 299 12.59 6.75 3.16
C LEU A 299 13.25 6.56 4.53
N SER A 300 14.08 5.51 4.68
CA SER A 300 14.73 5.16 5.95
C SER A 300 15.92 6.05 6.31
N PHE A 301 16.62 6.57 5.32
CA PHE A 301 17.83 7.38 5.46
C PHE A 301 17.65 8.71 4.75
N PRO A 302 17.89 9.84 5.44
CA PRO A 302 17.59 11.16 4.90
C PRO A 302 18.63 11.67 3.90
N ASP A 303 19.75 10.95 3.70
CA ASP A 303 20.89 11.38 2.90
C ASP A 303 21.19 10.42 1.73
N LEU A 304 21.87 10.92 0.69
CA LEU A 304 22.25 10.10 -0.47
C LEU A 304 23.56 9.32 -0.24
N VAL A 305 24.38 9.76 0.70
CA VAL A 305 25.76 9.27 0.90
C VAL A 305 25.77 7.88 1.53
N SER A 306 24.89 7.65 2.49
CA SER A 306 24.72 6.38 3.21
C SER A 306 24.45 5.22 2.27
N PHE A 307 23.84 5.47 1.10
CA PHE A 307 23.59 4.44 0.10
C PHE A 307 24.88 3.74 -0.38
N HIS A 308 26.04 4.40 -0.22
CA HIS A 308 27.36 3.85 -0.58
C HIS A 308 27.71 2.53 0.08
N SER A 309 27.22 2.25 1.29
CA SER A 309 27.52 0.96 1.95
C SER A 309 26.97 -0.24 1.19
N HIS A 310 25.92 -0.07 0.38
CA HIS A 310 25.25 -1.18 -0.31
C HIS A 310 25.96 -1.60 -1.60
N TYR A 311 26.74 -0.71 -2.19
CA TYR A 311 27.39 -0.95 -3.48
C TYR A 311 28.91 -0.82 -3.46
N SER A 312 29.52 -0.68 -2.27
CA SER A 312 30.98 -0.61 -2.13
C SER A 312 31.72 -1.89 -2.55
N LYS A 313 31.00 -2.99 -2.81
CA LYS A 313 31.54 -4.26 -3.29
C LYS A 313 31.64 -4.35 -4.82
N PHE A 314 31.02 -3.44 -5.56
CA PHE A 314 31.11 -3.36 -7.02
C PHE A 314 32.37 -2.61 -7.45
N SER A 315 32.74 -2.74 -8.73
CA SER A 315 33.80 -1.90 -9.31
C SER A 315 33.50 -0.40 -9.10
N ILE A 316 34.53 0.44 -8.93
CA ILE A 316 34.39 1.88 -8.62
C ILE A 316 33.54 2.63 -9.66
N LEU A 317 33.61 2.23 -10.93
CA LEU A 317 32.83 2.85 -12.02
C LEU A 317 31.37 2.39 -11.99
N THR A 318 31.12 1.08 -11.82
CA THR A 318 29.77 0.50 -11.68
C THR A 318 29.05 1.05 -10.44
N ALA A 319 29.78 1.17 -9.32
CA ALA A 319 29.33 1.71 -8.05
C ALA A 319 28.82 3.16 -8.16
N PHE A 320 29.56 4.00 -8.88
CA PHE A 320 29.23 5.41 -9.00
C PHE A 320 28.04 5.66 -9.93
N ASP A 321 27.96 4.95 -11.05
CA ASP A 321 26.78 5.02 -11.93
C ASP A 321 25.51 4.54 -11.21
N LEU A 322 25.60 3.45 -10.45
CA LEU A 322 24.48 2.94 -9.65
C LEU A 322 24.02 3.96 -8.59
N TRP A 323 24.95 4.64 -7.93
CA TRP A 323 24.65 5.70 -6.97
C TRP A 323 23.97 6.90 -7.62
N LEU A 324 24.43 7.30 -8.80
CA LEU A 324 23.81 8.40 -9.51
C LEU A 324 22.43 8.06 -10.07
N LYS A 325 22.18 6.79 -10.42
CA LYS A 325 20.82 6.27 -10.70
C LYS A 325 19.93 6.37 -9.47
N PHE A 326 20.44 6.00 -8.30
CA PHE A 326 19.73 6.20 -7.03
C PHE A 326 19.43 7.69 -6.78
N ALA A 327 20.41 8.58 -6.94
CA ALA A 327 20.21 10.01 -6.77
C ALA A 327 19.17 10.59 -7.75
N ALA A 328 19.18 10.13 -9.01
CA ALA A 328 18.20 10.51 -10.02
C ALA A 328 16.81 10.02 -9.64
N PHE A 329 16.68 8.77 -9.19
CA PHE A 329 15.44 8.22 -8.66
C PHE A 329 14.90 9.07 -7.50
N THR A 330 15.73 9.43 -6.53
CA THR A 330 15.32 10.24 -5.38
C THR A 330 14.89 11.65 -5.78
N ARG A 331 15.54 12.26 -6.78
CA ARG A 331 15.22 13.60 -7.29
C ARG A 331 13.94 13.66 -8.11
N PHE A 332 13.66 12.62 -8.90
CA PHE A 332 12.59 12.58 -9.89
C PHE A 332 11.58 11.46 -9.64
N ASN A 333 11.45 11.03 -8.38
CA ASN A 333 10.51 9.99 -7.96
C ASN A 333 9.09 10.35 -8.43
N TYR A 334 8.36 9.35 -8.91
CA TYR A 334 6.97 9.53 -9.36
C TYR A 334 6.01 9.76 -8.19
N ILE A 335 6.38 9.24 -7.01
CA ILE A 335 5.73 9.53 -5.73
C ILE A 335 6.19 10.90 -5.27
N GLU A 336 5.37 11.90 -5.56
CA GLU A 336 5.78 13.30 -5.51
C GLU A 336 6.23 13.78 -4.13
N HIS A 337 5.63 13.26 -3.06
CA HIS A 337 5.98 13.65 -1.70
C HIS A 337 7.25 12.96 -1.18
N GLU A 338 7.69 11.89 -1.84
CA GLU A 338 8.95 11.21 -1.56
C GLU A 338 10.12 11.82 -2.37
N ALA A 339 9.83 12.51 -3.48
CA ALA A 339 10.83 13.18 -4.29
C ALA A 339 11.52 14.30 -3.52
N LYS A 340 12.84 14.41 -3.67
CA LYS A 340 13.66 15.47 -3.05
C LYS A 340 13.88 16.62 -4.03
N SER A 341 14.15 17.80 -3.49
CA SER A 341 14.45 18.99 -4.29
C SER A 341 15.79 18.88 -5.03
N SER A 342 15.92 19.66 -6.11
CA SER A 342 17.19 19.84 -6.82
C SER A 342 18.29 20.32 -5.88
N GLU A 343 17.97 21.24 -4.97
CA GLU A 343 18.94 21.82 -4.04
C GLU A 343 19.50 20.78 -3.07
N PHE A 344 18.63 19.90 -2.54
CA PHE A 344 19.05 18.76 -1.74
C PHE A 344 19.99 17.84 -2.52
N SER A 345 19.58 17.40 -3.71
CA SER A 345 20.36 16.46 -4.53
C SER A 345 21.74 17.02 -4.89
N LYS A 346 21.81 18.28 -5.35
CA LYS A 346 23.07 18.96 -5.66
C LYS A 346 23.99 18.98 -4.43
N ARG A 347 23.51 19.47 -3.28
CA ARG A 347 24.31 19.58 -2.06
C ARG A 347 24.85 18.22 -1.60
N GLN A 348 24.00 17.19 -1.57
CA GLN A 348 24.41 15.83 -1.21
C GLN A 348 25.46 15.27 -2.17
N ILE A 349 25.30 15.52 -3.48
CA ILE A 349 26.22 15.00 -4.49
C ILE A 349 27.58 15.70 -4.43
N PHE A 350 27.61 17.02 -4.31
CA PHE A 350 28.86 17.77 -4.19
C PHE A 350 29.59 17.45 -2.88
N ASN A 351 28.87 17.38 -1.75
CA ASN A 351 29.46 16.94 -0.48
C ASN A 351 30.11 15.57 -0.61
N TYR A 352 29.45 14.61 -1.26
CA TYR A 352 30.01 13.29 -1.52
C TYR A 352 31.28 13.36 -2.37
N MET A 353 31.26 14.13 -3.47
CA MET A 353 32.38 14.26 -4.40
C MET A 353 33.60 14.92 -3.77
N GLU A 354 33.39 15.96 -2.96
CA GLU A 354 34.45 16.63 -2.18
C GLU A 354 35.08 15.69 -1.15
N GLN A 355 34.25 15.01 -0.34
CA GLN A 355 34.73 14.17 0.76
C GLN A 355 35.43 12.89 0.28
N ARG A 356 34.92 12.25 -0.79
CA ARG A 356 35.33 10.89 -1.18
C ARG A 356 36.27 10.84 -2.36
N ARG A 357 36.22 11.82 -3.27
CA ARG A 357 37.01 11.76 -4.51
C ARG A 357 38.06 12.85 -4.63
N GLY A 358 38.03 13.90 -3.80
CA GLY A 358 39.00 15.00 -3.87
C GLY A 358 39.13 15.60 -5.27
N LYS A 359 38.07 15.50 -6.09
CA LYS A 359 38.12 15.82 -7.52
C LYS A 359 38.09 17.31 -7.72
N TYR A 360 39.06 17.83 -8.47
CA TYR A 360 39.08 19.21 -8.95
C TYR A 360 37.86 19.48 -9.84
N ARG A 361 37.38 20.72 -9.84
CA ARG A 361 36.16 21.16 -10.54
C ARG A 361 36.10 20.72 -12.00
N GLU A 362 37.20 20.79 -12.74
CA GLU A 362 37.29 20.36 -14.14
C GLU A 362 36.98 18.86 -14.33
N GLU A 363 37.42 18.01 -13.40
CA GLU A 363 37.09 16.59 -13.44
C GLU A 363 35.61 16.34 -13.13
N GLN A 364 35.00 17.15 -12.27
CA GLN A 364 33.56 17.08 -11.99
C GLN A 364 32.75 17.54 -13.20
N MET A 365 33.17 18.64 -13.83
CA MET A 365 32.60 19.12 -15.09
C MET A 365 32.69 18.04 -16.18
N ASN A 366 33.80 17.32 -16.28
CA ASN A 366 33.95 16.23 -17.26
C ASN A 366 33.10 14.98 -16.96
N ILE A 367 32.67 14.77 -15.72
CA ILE A 367 31.77 13.66 -15.35
C ILE A 367 30.34 13.98 -15.73
N PHE A 368 29.92 15.22 -15.52
CA PHE A 368 28.57 15.71 -15.81
C PHE A 368 28.47 16.39 -17.17
N SER A 369 29.59 16.51 -17.90
CA SER A 369 29.60 17.08 -19.23
C SER A 369 28.74 16.20 -20.11
N PHE A 370 27.80 16.87 -20.75
CA PHE A 370 26.77 16.21 -21.52
C PHE A 370 27.37 15.59 -22.78
N ASP A 371 27.72 14.30 -22.76
CA ASP A 371 28.13 13.59 -23.98
C ASP A 371 26.88 13.40 -24.85
N GLY A 372 26.84 14.07 -26.01
CA GLY A 372 25.69 14.10 -26.94
C GLY A 372 25.18 12.73 -27.41
N LYS A 373 25.89 11.64 -27.06
CA LYS A 373 25.45 10.25 -27.20
C LYS A 373 24.11 9.97 -26.52
N LEU A 374 23.80 10.55 -25.35
CA LEU A 374 22.53 10.25 -24.67
C LEU A 374 21.33 10.99 -25.29
N GLN A 375 21.55 12.20 -25.79
CA GLN A 375 20.58 12.89 -26.66
C GLN A 375 20.34 12.03 -27.90
N SER A 376 21.39 11.42 -28.47
CA SER A 376 21.26 10.45 -29.55
C SER A 376 20.55 9.16 -29.13
N THR A 377 20.55 8.75 -27.86
CA THR A 377 19.78 7.60 -27.34
C THR A 377 18.31 7.92 -27.15
N ILE A 378 17.98 9.11 -26.61
CA ILE A 378 16.59 9.62 -26.55
C ILE A 378 16.06 9.88 -27.98
N ILE A 379 16.91 10.35 -28.89
CA ILE A 379 16.60 10.57 -30.32
C ILE A 379 16.64 9.26 -31.12
N SER A 380 17.42 8.24 -30.74
CA SER A 380 17.48 6.93 -31.45
C SER A 380 16.39 5.99 -30.98
N LEU A 381 15.90 6.14 -29.74
CA LEU A 381 14.58 5.71 -29.30
C LEU A 381 13.50 6.68 -29.81
N LYS A 382 13.61 7.02 -31.10
CA LYS A 382 12.59 7.55 -32.04
C LYS A 382 11.39 6.60 -32.17
N SER A 383 11.04 5.92 -31.08
CA SER A 383 9.75 5.31 -30.87
C SER A 383 8.75 6.46 -30.76
N GLU A 384 7.63 6.38 -31.48
CA GLU A 384 6.53 7.36 -31.65
C GLU A 384 6.03 8.23 -30.46
N ILE A 385 6.65 8.19 -29.27
CA ILE A 385 6.37 9.02 -28.11
C ILE A 385 7.34 10.20 -28.06
N ASP A 386 6.80 11.43 -28.06
CA ASP A 386 7.59 12.64 -27.88
C ASP A 386 7.65 13.01 -26.39
N TRP A 387 8.61 12.44 -25.67
CA TRP A 387 8.80 12.63 -24.23
C TRP A 387 9.06 14.09 -23.82
N LEU A 388 9.48 14.96 -24.76
CA LEU A 388 9.72 16.38 -24.50
C LEU A 388 8.44 17.21 -24.47
N GLN A 389 7.33 16.68 -25.01
CA GLN A 389 6.03 17.35 -24.97
C GLN A 389 5.21 17.01 -23.72
N LEU A 390 5.66 16.04 -22.92
CA LEU A 390 5.00 15.68 -21.67
C LEU A 390 5.43 16.63 -20.56
N ASN A 391 4.46 17.13 -19.79
CA ASN A 391 4.74 17.87 -18.57
C ASN A 391 5.17 16.91 -17.43
N ASP A 392 5.65 17.47 -16.32
CA ASP A 392 6.18 16.68 -15.20
C ASP A 392 5.14 15.70 -14.60
N ASP A 393 3.88 16.09 -14.51
CA ASP A 393 2.83 15.22 -13.96
C ASP A 393 2.48 14.07 -14.90
N GLN A 394 2.48 14.32 -16.21
CA GLN A 394 2.34 13.26 -17.21
C GLN A 394 3.54 12.31 -17.14
N ILE A 395 4.75 12.83 -17.04
CA ILE A 395 5.96 12.01 -16.86
C ILE A 395 5.84 11.13 -15.60
N ARG A 396 5.37 11.69 -14.48
CA ARG A 396 5.13 10.91 -13.25
C ARG A 396 4.10 9.80 -13.47
N LEU A 397 3.03 10.06 -14.22
CA LEU A 397 2.05 9.03 -14.56
C LEU A 397 2.66 7.91 -15.41
N PHE A 398 3.48 8.23 -16.42
CA PHE A 398 4.18 7.22 -17.22
C PHE A 398 5.13 6.39 -16.34
N ARG A 399 5.85 7.02 -15.40
CA ARG A 399 6.68 6.29 -14.41
C ARG A 399 5.85 5.35 -13.55
N ALA A 400 4.72 5.80 -13.01
CA ALA A 400 3.84 4.96 -12.20
C ALA A 400 3.33 3.75 -13.00
N ALA A 401 2.91 3.97 -14.25
CA ALA A 401 2.45 2.91 -15.14
C ALA A 401 3.57 1.93 -15.54
N LEU A 402 4.82 2.42 -15.65
CA LEU A 402 5.98 1.64 -16.07
C LEU A 402 6.84 1.11 -14.90
N GLN A 403 6.39 1.31 -13.66
CA GLN A 403 7.18 0.93 -12.49
C GLN A 403 7.45 -0.58 -12.44
N SER A 404 6.44 -1.39 -12.78
CA SER A 404 6.53 -2.86 -12.81
C SER A 404 5.78 -3.43 -14.01
N GLU A 405 6.13 -4.65 -14.39
CA GLU A 405 5.42 -5.39 -15.44
C GLU A 405 3.94 -5.59 -15.08
N TYR A 406 3.65 -5.78 -13.79
CA TYR A 406 2.29 -5.88 -13.27
C TYR A 406 1.49 -4.59 -13.50
N HIS A 407 2.04 -3.42 -13.14
CA HIS A 407 1.38 -2.13 -13.36
C HIS A 407 1.18 -1.84 -14.86
N ALA A 408 2.20 -2.08 -15.68
CA ALA A 408 2.10 -1.89 -17.13
C ALA A 408 1.02 -2.80 -17.73
N LYS A 409 0.95 -4.06 -17.30
CA LYS A 409 -0.11 -4.99 -17.71
C LYS A 409 -1.49 -4.50 -17.30
N LEU A 410 -1.66 -4.03 -16.05
CA LEU A 410 -2.93 -3.52 -15.55
C LEU A 410 -3.42 -2.32 -16.38
N VAL A 411 -2.53 -1.36 -16.68
CA VAL A 411 -2.85 -0.21 -17.54
C VAL A 411 -3.18 -0.67 -18.96
N ARG A 412 -2.34 -1.51 -19.59
CA ARG A 412 -2.54 -2.06 -20.93
C ARG A 412 -3.90 -2.72 -21.10
N GLU A 413 -4.26 -3.58 -20.15
CA GLU A 413 -5.53 -4.30 -20.14
C GLU A 413 -6.73 -3.36 -19.98
N SER A 414 -6.61 -2.35 -19.12
CA SER A 414 -7.64 -1.34 -18.92
C SER A 414 -7.87 -0.49 -20.18
N LEU A 415 -6.80 -0.08 -20.86
CA LEU A 415 -6.87 0.72 -22.09
C LEU A 415 -7.50 -0.07 -23.25
N LYS A 416 -7.15 -1.36 -23.41
CA LYS A 416 -7.77 -2.24 -24.43
C LYS A 416 -9.29 -2.30 -24.31
N GLU A 417 -9.80 -2.37 -23.08
CA GLU A 417 -11.23 -2.55 -22.82
C GLU A 417 -12.02 -1.23 -22.75
N LYS A 418 -11.35 -0.08 -22.61
CA LYS A 418 -11.99 1.26 -22.55
C LYS A 418 -12.92 1.53 -23.74
N SER A 419 -12.57 1.03 -24.93
CA SER A 419 -13.41 1.17 -26.13
C SER A 419 -14.81 0.57 -25.97
N HIS A 420 -15.00 -0.41 -25.07
CA HIS A 420 -16.30 -1.02 -24.79
C HIS A 420 -17.24 -0.06 -24.05
N VAL A 421 -16.73 0.80 -23.17
CA VAL A 421 -17.54 1.84 -22.50
C VAL A 421 -18.07 2.84 -23.53
N ALA A 422 -17.19 3.33 -24.42
CA ALA A 422 -17.58 4.26 -25.48
C ALA A 422 -18.58 3.63 -26.48
N ALA A 423 -18.33 2.38 -26.88
CA ALA A 423 -19.23 1.64 -27.77
C ALA A 423 -20.62 1.45 -27.15
N TYR A 424 -20.69 1.13 -25.86
CA TYR A 424 -21.95 0.99 -25.14
C TYR A 424 -22.68 2.32 -24.99
N LYS A 425 -21.99 3.41 -24.63
CA LYS A 425 -22.58 4.77 -24.60
C LYS A 425 -23.18 5.18 -25.96
N LYS A 426 -22.45 4.94 -27.05
CA LYS A 426 -22.94 5.22 -28.41
C LYS A 426 -24.19 4.40 -28.74
N LYS A 427 -24.28 3.17 -28.25
CA LYS A 427 -25.44 2.30 -28.44
C LYS A 427 -26.67 2.76 -27.68
N LEU A 428 -26.50 3.26 -26.45
CA LEU A 428 -27.61 3.78 -25.65
C LEU A 428 -28.36 4.88 -26.40
N GLY A 429 -27.64 5.78 -27.08
CA GLY A 429 -28.19 6.81 -27.96
C GLY A 429 -29.02 7.90 -27.26
N ASP A 430 -29.52 7.63 -26.05
CA ASP A 430 -30.28 8.53 -25.19
C ASP A 430 -29.38 9.16 -24.12
N GLU A 431 -29.37 10.49 -24.05
CA GLU A 431 -28.50 11.25 -23.15
C GLU A 431 -28.77 10.95 -21.67
N ASN A 432 -30.03 10.72 -21.30
CA ASN A 432 -30.40 10.39 -19.92
C ASN A 432 -29.93 8.98 -19.56
N MET A 433 -30.09 8.00 -20.46
CA MET A 433 -29.55 6.65 -20.24
C MET A 433 -28.03 6.64 -20.16
N VAL A 434 -27.34 7.47 -20.95
CA VAL A 434 -25.89 7.64 -20.87
C VAL A 434 -25.50 8.21 -19.50
N LYS A 435 -26.19 9.26 -19.02
CA LYS A 435 -25.95 9.82 -17.67
C LYS A 435 -26.19 8.80 -16.56
N THR A 436 -27.28 8.02 -16.65
CA THR A 436 -27.56 6.95 -15.69
C THR A 436 -26.50 5.86 -15.73
N PHE A 437 -26.04 5.48 -16.92
CA PHE A 437 -24.94 4.52 -17.08
C PHE A 437 -23.63 5.04 -16.49
N GLU A 438 -23.27 6.30 -16.72
CA GLU A 438 -22.10 6.92 -16.10
C GLU A 438 -22.20 7.00 -14.57
N ALA A 439 -23.36 7.39 -14.04
CA ALA A 439 -23.62 7.39 -12.61
C ALA A 439 -23.47 5.99 -12.00
N LEU A 440 -23.91 4.96 -12.72
CA LEU A 440 -23.74 3.56 -12.32
C LEU A 440 -22.30 3.10 -12.31
N LEU A 441 -21.48 3.51 -13.29
CA LEU A 441 -20.06 3.18 -13.30
C LEU A 441 -19.29 3.82 -12.14
N ASN A 442 -19.81 4.90 -11.56
CA ASN A 442 -19.23 5.58 -10.39
C ASN A 442 -19.71 4.98 -9.05
N ASP A 443 -20.68 4.06 -9.06
CA ASP A 443 -21.21 3.39 -7.86
C ASP A 443 -20.51 2.04 -7.68
N GLU A 444 -19.39 2.04 -6.94
CA GLU A 444 -18.48 0.90 -6.80
C GLU A 444 -19.17 -0.36 -6.28
N LYS A 445 -19.98 -0.21 -5.21
CA LYS A 445 -20.76 -1.31 -4.65
C LYS A 445 -21.72 -1.90 -5.69
N PHE A 446 -22.32 -1.05 -6.51
CA PHE A 446 -23.22 -1.48 -7.56
C PHE A 446 -22.48 -2.16 -8.73
N VAL A 447 -21.33 -1.65 -9.15
CA VAL A 447 -20.49 -2.24 -10.22
C VAL A 447 -20.07 -3.65 -9.83
N GLU A 448 -19.50 -3.82 -8.63
CA GLU A 448 -19.07 -5.14 -8.14
C GLU A 448 -20.24 -6.12 -8.07
N LEU A 449 -21.37 -5.64 -7.55
CA LEU A 449 -22.57 -6.44 -7.44
C LEU A 449 -23.06 -6.88 -8.84
N LEU A 450 -23.25 -5.93 -9.74
CA LEU A 450 -23.81 -6.21 -11.05
C LEU A 450 -22.89 -7.17 -11.81
N GLN A 451 -21.58 -7.07 -11.65
CA GLN A 451 -20.64 -8.02 -12.23
C GLN A 451 -20.76 -9.43 -11.64
N LYS A 452 -20.97 -9.58 -10.33
CA LYS A 452 -21.26 -10.90 -9.73
C LYS A 452 -22.48 -11.52 -10.38
N VAL A 453 -23.55 -10.72 -10.55
CA VAL A 453 -24.78 -11.15 -11.21
C VAL A 453 -24.54 -11.51 -12.68
N LEU A 454 -23.82 -10.67 -13.44
CA LEU A 454 -23.57 -10.85 -14.87
C LEU A 454 -22.66 -12.05 -15.20
N LYS A 455 -21.88 -12.55 -14.22
CA LYS A 455 -21.03 -13.74 -14.35
C LYS A 455 -21.79 -15.05 -14.12
N ASP A 456 -22.97 -14.99 -13.51
CA ASP A 456 -23.80 -16.15 -13.21
C ASP A 456 -25.05 -16.14 -14.11
N GLU A 457 -25.09 -17.07 -15.06
CA GLU A 457 -26.19 -17.19 -16.03
C GLU A 457 -27.56 -17.39 -15.34
N TYR A 458 -27.59 -18.08 -14.19
CA TYR A 458 -28.81 -18.26 -13.40
C TYR A 458 -29.26 -16.95 -12.75
N LEU A 459 -28.33 -16.16 -12.20
CA LEU A 459 -28.65 -14.85 -11.61
C LEU A 459 -29.08 -13.83 -12.67
N VAL A 460 -28.50 -13.86 -13.87
CA VAL A 460 -28.95 -13.04 -15.01
C VAL A 460 -30.40 -13.37 -15.37
N GLN A 461 -30.76 -14.65 -15.41
CA GLN A 461 -32.13 -15.08 -15.71
C GLN A 461 -33.12 -14.62 -14.63
N ILE A 462 -32.74 -14.76 -13.36
CA ILE A 462 -33.53 -14.23 -12.23
C ILE A 462 -33.72 -12.72 -12.36
N LEU A 463 -32.66 -11.97 -12.68
CA LEU A 463 -32.73 -10.52 -12.85
C LEU A 463 -33.68 -10.12 -13.99
N LYS A 464 -33.63 -10.84 -15.13
CA LYS A 464 -34.57 -10.64 -16.24
C LYS A 464 -36.02 -10.84 -15.80
N GLU A 465 -36.30 -11.92 -15.08
CA GLU A 465 -37.64 -12.20 -14.56
C GLU A 465 -38.10 -11.18 -13.51
N ALA A 466 -37.19 -10.72 -12.64
CA ALA A 466 -37.46 -9.67 -11.65
C ALA A 466 -37.93 -8.38 -12.32
N LEU A 467 -37.22 -7.97 -13.37
CA LEU A 467 -37.45 -6.72 -14.09
C LEU A 467 -38.73 -6.73 -14.93
N GLN A 468 -39.21 -7.90 -15.35
CA GLN A 468 -40.49 -8.06 -16.06
C GLN A 468 -41.73 -7.91 -15.14
N LEU A 469 -41.55 -7.97 -13.82
CA LEU A 469 -42.65 -7.80 -12.86
C LEU A 469 -43.03 -6.31 -12.74
N LYS A 470 -44.33 -6.01 -12.91
CA LYS A 470 -44.88 -4.65 -13.02
C LYS A 470 -44.75 -3.79 -11.75
N HIS A 471 -44.59 -4.39 -10.57
CA HIS A 471 -44.52 -3.67 -9.30
C HIS A 471 -43.13 -3.75 -8.64
N PRO A 472 -42.39 -2.64 -8.53
CA PRO A 472 -41.03 -2.60 -7.96
C PRO A 472 -40.93 -3.25 -6.57
N ARG A 473 -41.92 -3.04 -5.70
CA ARG A 473 -41.97 -3.58 -4.33
C ARG A 473 -42.21 -5.10 -4.22
N TYR A 474 -42.62 -5.76 -5.31
CA TYR A 474 -42.93 -7.20 -5.31
C TYR A 474 -42.08 -8.03 -6.28
N ARG A 475 -41.05 -7.42 -6.89
CA ARG A 475 -40.21 -8.08 -7.91
C ARG A 475 -39.50 -9.31 -7.35
N ILE A 476 -38.94 -9.23 -6.14
CA ILE A 476 -38.11 -10.29 -5.57
C ILE A 476 -38.89 -11.28 -4.71
N SER A 477 -39.89 -10.79 -3.97
CA SER A 477 -40.80 -11.66 -3.20
C SER A 477 -41.63 -12.58 -4.10
N GLY A 478 -41.97 -12.14 -5.32
CA GLY A 478 -42.59 -12.98 -6.35
C GLY A 478 -41.66 -14.07 -6.91
N LEU A 479 -40.35 -13.81 -6.97
CA LEU A 479 -39.34 -14.75 -7.47
C LEU A 479 -39.03 -15.86 -6.46
N ARG A 480 -38.97 -15.56 -5.15
CA ARG A 480 -38.82 -16.56 -4.08
C ARG A 480 -39.91 -17.63 -4.10
N LYS A 481 -41.11 -17.31 -4.58
CA LYS A 481 -42.21 -18.26 -4.72
C LYS A 481 -42.07 -19.18 -5.94
N ARG A 482 -41.34 -18.76 -6.98
CA ARG A 482 -41.17 -19.50 -8.24
C ARG A 482 -39.88 -20.30 -8.32
N HIS A 483 -38.84 -19.87 -7.62
CA HIS A 483 -37.50 -20.48 -7.69
C HIS A 483 -37.09 -21.06 -6.35
N ALA A 484 -37.13 -22.39 -6.22
CA ALA A 484 -36.71 -23.10 -5.01
C ALA A 484 -35.22 -22.85 -4.66
N LYS A 485 -34.36 -22.66 -5.67
CA LYS A 485 -32.93 -22.30 -5.49
C LYS A 485 -32.74 -20.90 -4.90
N LEU A 486 -33.62 -19.94 -5.18
CA LEU A 486 -33.57 -18.60 -4.57
C LEU A 486 -33.91 -18.59 -3.07
N LYS A 487 -34.59 -19.62 -2.57
CA LYS A 487 -34.77 -19.81 -1.12
C LYS A 487 -33.51 -20.27 -0.40
N LEU A 488 -32.58 -20.89 -1.14
CA LEU A 488 -31.28 -21.40 -0.67
C LEU A 488 -30.12 -20.42 -0.92
N ILE A 489 -30.37 -19.32 -1.64
CA ILE A 489 -29.38 -18.29 -1.93
C ILE A 489 -29.31 -17.33 -0.73
N GLU A 490 -28.08 -16.99 -0.30
CA GLU A 490 -27.78 -16.10 0.82
C GLU A 490 -28.60 -14.80 0.79
N ALA A 491 -29.00 -14.31 1.98
CA ALA A 491 -29.74 -13.06 2.14
C ALA A 491 -29.07 -11.88 1.41
N ASP A 492 -27.74 -11.86 1.40
CA ASP A 492 -26.92 -10.88 0.68
C ASP A 492 -27.26 -10.79 -0.81
N VAL A 493 -27.37 -11.91 -1.54
CA VAL A 493 -27.68 -11.90 -2.99
C VAL A 493 -29.10 -11.40 -3.24
N ASN A 494 -30.01 -11.63 -2.31
CA ASN A 494 -31.40 -11.18 -2.40
C ASN A 494 -31.50 -9.66 -2.20
N ASP A 495 -30.83 -9.11 -1.19
CA ASP A 495 -30.78 -7.66 -0.92
C ASP A 495 -30.04 -6.92 -2.05
N ASN A 496 -29.00 -7.56 -2.57
CA ASN A 496 -28.28 -7.12 -3.74
C ASN A 496 -29.17 -7.03 -5.00
N LEU A 497 -29.86 -8.10 -5.38
CA LEU A 497 -30.80 -8.04 -6.50
C LEU A 497 -31.88 -6.99 -6.28
N GLN A 498 -32.31 -6.75 -5.02
CA GLN A 498 -33.32 -5.76 -4.67
C GLN A 498 -32.81 -4.34 -4.96
N MET A 499 -31.56 -4.06 -4.62
CA MET A 499 -30.88 -2.80 -4.89
C MET A 499 -30.78 -2.50 -6.40
N LEU A 500 -30.65 -3.53 -7.25
CA LEU A 500 -30.59 -3.37 -8.71
C LEU A 500 -31.93 -2.97 -9.34
N VAL A 501 -33.07 -3.26 -8.69
CA VAL A 501 -34.41 -3.13 -9.29
C VAL A 501 -35.32 -2.08 -8.63
N THR A 502 -34.88 -1.44 -7.54
CA THR A 502 -35.63 -0.40 -6.81
C THR A 502 -35.52 1.00 -7.44
N ASP A 503 -34.37 1.33 -8.02
CA ASP A 503 -34.19 2.59 -8.75
C ASP A 503 -34.77 2.45 -10.17
N HIS A 504 -35.71 3.32 -10.50
CA HIS A 504 -36.46 3.24 -11.75
C HIS A 504 -35.59 3.48 -12.99
N ASP A 505 -34.63 4.41 -12.92
CA ASP A 505 -33.80 4.77 -14.06
C ASP A 505 -32.67 3.75 -14.25
N LYS A 506 -32.09 3.25 -13.16
CA LYS A 506 -31.16 2.10 -13.20
C LYS A 506 -31.86 0.85 -13.74
N ALA A 507 -33.08 0.56 -13.29
CA ALA A 507 -33.86 -0.59 -13.77
C ALA A 507 -34.19 -0.47 -15.26
N LYS A 508 -34.55 0.72 -15.75
CA LYS A 508 -34.75 0.98 -17.19
C LYS A 508 -33.51 0.70 -18.01
N LEU A 509 -32.34 1.18 -17.56
CA LEU A 509 -31.08 0.91 -18.22
C LEU A 509 -30.80 -0.60 -18.27
N ILE A 510 -30.93 -1.30 -17.14
CA ILE A 510 -30.68 -2.74 -17.06
C ILE A 510 -31.65 -3.52 -17.96
N ILE A 511 -32.93 -3.12 -18.03
CA ILE A 511 -33.91 -3.72 -18.96
C ILE A 511 -33.44 -3.56 -20.41
N ALA A 512 -33.01 -2.35 -20.80
CA ALA A 512 -32.50 -2.09 -22.14
C ALA A 512 -31.25 -2.94 -22.43
N SER A 513 -30.34 -3.08 -21.46
CA SER A 513 -29.13 -3.93 -21.57
C SER A 513 -29.43 -5.41 -21.70
N LEU A 514 -30.50 -5.89 -21.08
CA LEU A 514 -30.86 -7.31 -21.04
C LEU A 514 -31.78 -7.74 -22.19
N ALA A 515 -32.21 -6.80 -23.04
CA ALA A 515 -33.15 -7.04 -24.13
C ALA A 515 -32.62 -8.01 -25.21
N GLY A 516 -31.29 -8.12 -25.37
CA GLY A 516 -30.65 -9.04 -26.31
C GLY A 516 -29.26 -9.48 -25.87
N ASP A 517 -28.79 -10.62 -26.38
CA ASP A 517 -27.50 -11.21 -25.99
C ASP A 517 -26.30 -10.35 -26.39
N VAL A 518 -26.40 -9.62 -27.51
CA VAL A 518 -25.37 -8.67 -27.96
C VAL A 518 -25.27 -7.48 -26.98
N ASP A 519 -26.41 -7.01 -26.51
CA ASP A 519 -26.57 -5.88 -25.59
C ASP A 519 -26.02 -6.25 -24.22
N LEU A 520 -26.36 -7.44 -23.74
CA LEU A 520 -25.85 -7.99 -22.49
C LEU A 520 -24.34 -8.18 -22.52
N LYS A 521 -23.80 -8.72 -23.61
CA LYS A 521 -22.34 -8.87 -23.77
C LYS A 521 -21.63 -7.53 -23.80
N LEU A 522 -22.16 -6.54 -24.52
CA LEU A 522 -21.55 -5.21 -24.59
C LEU A 522 -21.62 -4.48 -23.24
N PHE A 523 -22.75 -4.62 -22.54
CA PHE A 523 -22.97 -4.09 -21.19
C PHE A 523 -22.00 -4.70 -20.18
N GLY A 524 -21.90 -6.03 -20.12
CA GLY A 524 -20.95 -6.72 -19.25
C GLY A 524 -19.50 -6.33 -19.51
N LYS A 525 -19.12 -6.20 -20.79
CA LYS A 525 -17.78 -5.70 -21.18
C LYS A 525 -17.53 -4.26 -20.72
N ALA A 526 -18.54 -3.40 -20.78
CA ALA A 526 -18.39 -2.01 -20.34
C ALA A 526 -18.22 -1.90 -18.81
N PHE A 527 -18.91 -2.75 -18.03
CA PHE A 527 -18.70 -2.84 -16.58
C PHE A 527 -17.33 -3.42 -16.24
N GLU A 528 -16.88 -4.46 -16.94
CA GLU A 528 -15.53 -5.02 -16.73
C GLU A 528 -14.44 -3.98 -17.06
N ALA A 529 -14.61 -3.23 -18.15
CA ALA A 529 -13.71 -2.14 -18.52
C ALA A 529 -13.66 -1.04 -17.44
N ALA A 530 -14.81 -0.65 -16.88
CA ALA A 530 -14.87 0.35 -15.81
C ALA A 530 -14.18 -0.14 -14.52
N ARG A 531 -14.36 -1.41 -14.15
CA ARG A 531 -13.65 -2.01 -13.01
C ARG A 531 -12.14 -2.01 -13.23
N ARG A 532 -11.67 -2.38 -14.42
CA ARG A 532 -10.23 -2.38 -14.71
C ARG A 532 -9.66 -0.97 -14.65
N LEU A 533 -10.38 0.02 -15.19
CA LEU A 533 -10.00 1.42 -15.07
C LEU A 533 -9.91 1.85 -13.60
N LYS A 534 -10.89 1.46 -12.78
CA LYS A 534 -10.90 1.72 -11.34
C LYS A 534 -9.68 1.10 -10.65
N LEU A 535 -9.29 -0.13 -11.00
CA LEU A 535 -8.05 -0.74 -10.48
C LEU A 535 -6.79 0.08 -10.81
N VAL A 536 -6.72 0.68 -12.01
CA VAL A 536 -5.63 1.61 -12.35
C VAL A 536 -5.70 2.87 -11.52
N GLU A 537 -6.89 3.46 -11.33
CA GLU A 537 -7.07 4.64 -10.48
C GLU A 537 -6.66 4.34 -9.03
N ASP A 538 -7.04 3.20 -8.48
CA ASP A 538 -6.70 2.77 -7.12
C ASP A 538 -5.18 2.58 -6.99
N MET A 539 -4.55 1.93 -7.98
CA MET A 539 -3.09 1.81 -8.08
C MET A 539 -2.41 3.18 -8.09
N LEU A 540 -2.91 4.15 -8.86
CA LEU A 540 -2.33 5.50 -8.90
C LEU A 540 -2.53 6.24 -7.58
N SER A 541 -3.74 6.23 -7.03
CA SER A 541 -4.06 6.88 -5.75
C SER A 541 -3.31 6.30 -4.56
N SER A 542 -2.87 5.03 -4.65
CA SER A 542 -2.08 4.37 -3.60
C SER A 542 -0.76 5.08 -3.28
N THR A 543 -0.31 5.91 -4.21
CA THR A 543 0.95 6.65 -4.14
C THR A 543 0.75 8.12 -3.80
N GLU A 544 -0.47 8.51 -3.44
CA GLU A 544 -0.84 9.89 -3.16
C GLU A 544 -1.21 10.08 -1.69
N LEU A 545 -0.99 11.29 -1.20
CA LEU A 545 -1.41 11.67 0.14
C LEU A 545 -2.84 12.17 0.11
N ASP A 546 -3.58 11.92 1.20
CA ASP A 546 -4.78 12.67 1.51
C ASP A 546 -4.41 14.08 2.01
N THR A 547 -4.03 14.93 1.07
CA THR A 547 -3.52 16.28 1.34
C THR A 547 -4.53 17.17 2.06
N MET A 548 -5.82 16.97 1.82
CA MET A 548 -6.87 17.77 2.46
C MET A 548 -7.03 17.42 3.93
N LYS A 549 -7.06 16.12 4.26
CA LYS A 549 -7.11 15.68 5.66
C LYS A 549 -5.89 16.16 6.45
N THR A 550 -4.70 16.12 5.86
CA THR A 550 -3.48 16.63 6.51
C THR A 550 -3.51 18.15 6.67
N LEU A 551 -3.98 18.89 5.67
CA LEU A 551 -4.16 20.34 5.75
C LEU A 551 -5.13 20.72 6.88
N GLU A 552 -6.27 20.04 6.96
CA GLU A 552 -7.25 20.24 8.03
C GLU A 552 -6.65 19.97 9.41
N ALA A 553 -5.89 18.87 9.56
CA ALA A 553 -5.19 18.55 10.79
C ALA A 553 -4.19 19.63 11.21
N ILE A 554 -3.39 20.16 10.27
CA ILE A 554 -2.47 21.29 10.53
C ILE A 554 -3.25 22.52 10.98
N PHE A 555 -4.40 22.80 10.35
CA PHE A 555 -5.19 24.00 10.59
C PHE A 555 -5.94 24.00 11.92
N THR A 556 -6.04 22.84 12.58
CA THR A 556 -6.54 22.76 13.96
C THR A 556 -5.59 23.40 14.98
N ASP A 557 -4.30 23.52 14.65
CA ASP A 557 -3.27 24.07 15.53
C ASP A 557 -2.79 25.44 15.01
N GLN A 558 -3.26 26.51 15.65
CA GLN A 558 -2.91 27.88 15.23
C GLN A 558 -1.41 28.18 15.36
N THR A 559 -0.71 27.51 16.27
CA THR A 559 0.73 27.69 16.44
C THR A 559 1.50 27.07 15.28
N LYS A 560 1.04 25.92 14.76
CA LYS A 560 1.57 25.35 13.50
C LYS A 560 1.30 26.26 12.30
N VAL A 561 0.12 26.86 12.21
CA VAL A 561 -0.20 27.80 11.13
C VAL A 561 0.72 29.02 11.18
N GLN A 562 0.96 29.60 12.35
CA GLN A 562 1.88 30.74 12.52
C GLN A 562 3.32 30.38 12.14
N LEU A 563 3.81 29.24 12.60
CA LEU A 563 5.11 28.69 12.22
C LEU A 563 5.24 28.52 10.70
N LEU A 564 4.21 27.99 10.05
CA LEU A 564 4.22 27.79 8.60
C LEU A 564 4.20 29.12 7.83
N ARG A 565 3.47 30.14 8.30
CA ARG A 565 3.51 31.48 7.70
C ARG A 565 4.93 32.04 7.69
N GLU A 566 5.64 31.91 8.81
CA GLU A 566 7.02 32.36 8.94
C GLU A 566 7.96 31.57 8.02
N ALA A 567 7.81 30.24 8.00
CA ALA A 567 8.65 29.36 7.18
C ALA A 567 8.51 29.60 5.68
N VAL A 568 7.39 30.16 5.20
CA VAL A 568 7.16 30.45 3.78
C VAL A 568 7.08 31.94 3.45
N LYS A 569 7.41 32.85 4.37
CA LYS A 569 7.16 34.30 4.18
C LYS A 569 7.86 34.92 2.96
N ASP A 570 9.07 34.46 2.66
CA ASP A 570 9.89 34.91 1.54
C ASP A 570 10.66 33.74 0.91
N ASP A 571 11.37 34.00 -0.18
CA ASP A 571 12.04 32.97 -0.97
C ASP A 571 13.27 32.37 -0.26
N GLU A 572 13.92 33.13 0.63
CA GLU A 572 15.04 32.63 1.42
C GLU A 572 14.57 31.64 2.49
N HIS A 573 13.50 31.99 3.21
CA HIS A 573 12.88 31.11 4.21
C HIS A 573 12.30 29.88 3.53
N LEU A 574 11.60 30.06 2.41
CA LEU A 574 11.08 28.94 1.63
C LEU A 574 12.19 27.97 1.19
N LYS A 575 13.35 28.49 0.74
CA LYS A 575 14.49 27.66 0.34
C LYS A 575 15.04 26.84 1.50
N LYS A 576 15.26 27.45 2.66
CA LYS A 576 15.71 26.75 3.88
C LYS A 576 14.68 25.73 4.35
N PHE A 577 13.40 26.09 4.30
CA PHE A 577 12.31 25.22 4.72
C PHE A 577 12.21 23.98 3.83
N ARG A 578 12.30 24.14 2.51
CA ARG A 578 12.38 23.02 1.55
C ARG A 578 13.54 22.07 1.88
N LEU A 579 14.72 22.60 2.18
CA LEU A 579 15.89 21.78 2.56
C LEU A 579 15.65 20.97 3.84
N ILE A 580 15.09 21.59 4.89
CA ILE A 580 14.77 20.90 6.15
C ILE A 580 13.72 19.82 5.94
N LEU A 581 12.71 20.09 5.10
CA LEU A 581 11.73 19.06 4.77
C LEU A 581 12.39 17.89 4.03
N ASP A 582 13.41 18.12 3.18
CA ASP A 582 14.15 17.07 2.48
C ASP A 582 15.08 16.27 3.40
N ASP A 583 15.67 16.88 4.43
CA ASP A 583 16.48 16.22 5.45
C ASP A 583 16.21 16.83 6.83
N THR A 584 15.38 16.15 7.61
CA THR A 584 14.89 16.65 8.90
C THR A 584 15.97 16.71 9.98
N ASN A 585 17.13 16.07 9.76
CA ASN A 585 18.17 15.91 10.79
C ASN A 585 19.46 16.71 10.49
N SER A 586 19.81 16.94 9.22
CA SER A 586 21.14 17.47 8.87
C SER A 586 21.21 19.01 8.79
N PHE A 587 20.09 19.72 8.86
CA PHE A 587 20.03 21.17 8.63
C PHE A 587 19.78 21.98 9.92
N LEU A 588 20.58 21.73 10.97
CA LEU A 588 20.44 22.40 12.28
C LEU A 588 20.61 23.93 12.21
N ASP A 589 21.54 24.43 11.40
CA ASP A 589 21.78 25.87 11.26
C ASP A 589 20.64 26.56 10.50
N ASP A 590 20.18 25.96 9.39
CA ASP A 590 19.03 26.45 8.63
C ASP A 590 17.74 26.40 9.48
N ARG A 591 17.62 25.40 10.35
CA ARG A 591 16.52 25.24 11.30
C ARG A 591 16.49 26.37 12.33
N ARG A 592 17.64 26.72 12.92
CA ARG A 592 17.74 27.85 13.86
C ARG A 592 17.45 29.20 13.18
N ALA A 593 17.71 29.30 11.88
CA ALA A 593 17.46 30.51 11.11
C ALA A 593 15.99 30.70 10.69
N LEU A 594 15.16 29.64 10.74
CA LEU A 594 13.76 29.69 10.32
C LEU A 594 12.76 29.90 11.44
N VAL A 595 13.12 29.52 12.68
CA VAL A 595 12.15 29.36 13.76
C VAL A 595 12.72 29.94 15.05
N ASP A 596 12.00 30.90 15.64
CA ASP A 596 12.29 31.43 16.97
C ASP A 596 12.28 30.32 18.03
N GLU A 597 13.01 30.51 19.14
CA GLU A 597 13.06 29.53 20.24
C GLU A 597 11.66 29.11 20.72
N ASN A 598 10.69 30.02 20.71
CA ASN A 598 9.31 29.77 21.15
C ASN A 598 8.52 28.83 20.22
N LEU A 599 8.95 28.65 18.98
CA LEU A 599 8.30 27.81 17.98
C LEU A 599 9.09 26.53 17.67
N ALA A 600 10.29 26.37 18.25
CA ALA A 600 11.19 25.26 17.98
C ALA A 600 10.56 23.88 18.30
N ASP A 601 9.85 23.77 19.43
CA ASP A 601 9.16 22.53 19.82
C ASP A 601 8.00 22.19 18.88
N VAL A 602 7.28 23.20 18.39
CA VAL A 602 6.18 23.02 17.45
C VAL A 602 6.72 22.59 16.10
N PHE A 603 7.85 23.16 15.67
CA PHE A 603 8.55 22.75 14.47
C PHE A 603 9.05 21.31 14.56
N ASP A 604 9.63 20.91 15.70
CA ASP A 604 10.01 19.51 15.95
C ASP A 604 8.83 18.55 15.86
N ASN A 605 7.71 18.90 16.50
CA ASN A 605 6.52 18.06 16.46
C ASN A 605 5.94 17.96 15.04
N LEU A 606 6.05 19.02 14.25
CA LEU A 606 5.66 19.03 12.85
C LEU A 606 6.58 18.16 11.99
N LEU A 607 7.90 18.18 12.23
CA LEU A 607 8.88 17.37 11.50
C LEU A 607 8.89 15.88 11.91
N LYS A 608 8.41 15.55 13.13
CA LYS A 608 8.25 14.16 13.58
C LYS A 608 7.11 13.44 12.85
N ASP A 609 6.07 14.16 12.42
CA ASP A 609 4.97 13.56 11.68
C ASP A 609 5.27 13.55 10.18
N MET A 610 5.59 12.37 9.66
CA MET A 610 5.92 12.22 8.23
C MET A 610 4.77 12.57 7.30
N ASN A 611 3.51 12.45 7.73
CA ASN A 611 2.39 12.88 6.89
C ASN A 611 2.40 14.40 6.74
N HIS A 612 2.71 15.15 7.81
CA HIS A 612 2.89 16.60 7.71
C HIS A 612 4.08 16.95 6.81
N VAL A 613 5.24 16.31 7.00
CA VAL A 613 6.43 16.56 6.17
C VAL A 613 6.14 16.30 4.69
N PHE A 614 5.54 15.17 4.38
CA PHE A 614 5.16 14.78 3.02
C PHE A 614 4.14 15.74 2.41
N PHE A 615 3.10 16.12 3.16
CA PHE A 615 2.14 17.12 2.71
C PHE A 615 2.81 18.46 2.40
N LEU A 616 3.68 18.93 3.30
CA LEU A 616 4.35 20.22 3.15
C LEU A 616 5.27 20.25 1.95
N ARG A 617 6.02 19.16 1.67
CA ARG A 617 6.81 19.04 0.43
C ARG A 617 5.95 19.21 -0.82
N VAL A 618 4.75 18.61 -0.85
CA VAL A 618 3.80 18.76 -1.96
C VAL A 618 3.30 20.20 -2.05
N ALA A 619 2.88 20.76 -0.92
CA ALA A 619 2.27 22.08 -0.79
C ALA A 619 3.20 23.22 -1.25
N ILE A 620 4.52 23.05 -1.07
CA ILE A 620 5.51 24.06 -1.42
C ILE A 620 6.39 23.68 -2.62
N LYS A 621 6.02 22.67 -3.41
CA LYS A 621 6.87 22.12 -4.47
C LYS A 621 7.15 23.10 -5.62
N ASP A 622 6.13 23.81 -6.06
CA ASP A 622 6.16 24.75 -7.19
C ASP A 622 5.55 26.09 -6.82
N ASP A 623 5.86 27.13 -7.60
CA ASP A 623 5.52 28.52 -7.26
C ASP A 623 4.00 28.76 -7.23
N ASP A 624 3.25 28.10 -8.11
CA ASP A 624 1.78 28.16 -8.13
C ASP A 624 1.19 27.63 -6.81
N ARG A 625 1.65 26.46 -6.35
CA ARG A 625 1.22 25.88 -5.08
C ARG A 625 1.68 26.69 -3.88
N VAL A 626 2.90 27.21 -3.89
CA VAL A 626 3.41 28.10 -2.82
C VAL A 626 2.53 29.34 -2.68
N SER A 627 2.18 29.99 -3.80
CA SER A 627 1.31 31.16 -3.79
C SER A 627 -0.06 30.84 -3.19
N LEU A 628 -0.66 29.72 -3.57
CA LEU A 628 -1.95 29.28 -3.01
C LEU A 628 -1.83 28.87 -1.54
N PHE A 629 -0.75 28.19 -1.16
CA PHE A 629 -0.50 27.76 0.20
C PHE A 629 -0.32 28.95 1.15
N ARG A 630 0.47 29.97 0.74
CA ARG A 630 0.56 31.27 1.43
C ARG A 630 -0.82 31.89 1.63
N ALA A 631 -1.64 31.94 0.58
CA ALA A 631 -2.98 32.50 0.67
C ALA A 631 -3.92 31.72 1.61
N VAL A 632 -3.79 30.39 1.66
CA VAL A 632 -4.53 29.52 2.58
C VAL A 632 -4.11 29.71 4.02
N LEU A 633 -2.82 29.94 4.27
CA LEU A 633 -2.32 30.28 5.60
C LEU A 633 -2.87 31.62 6.09
N GLU A 634 -3.13 32.59 5.21
CA GLU A 634 -3.73 33.90 5.56
C GLU A 634 -5.25 33.85 5.74
N GLY A 635 -5.97 32.98 5.00
CA GLY A 635 -7.43 32.92 5.07
C GLY A 635 -8.05 31.60 4.59
N LYS A 636 -9.00 31.08 5.39
CA LYS A 636 -9.69 29.81 5.11
C LYS A 636 -10.50 29.79 3.81
N GLU A 637 -10.87 30.95 3.27
CA GLU A 637 -11.62 31.06 2.01
C GLU A 637 -10.87 30.50 0.79
N GLN A 638 -9.53 30.41 0.86
CA GLN A 638 -8.72 29.89 -0.24
C GLN A 638 -8.52 28.37 -0.17
N VAL A 639 -8.94 27.70 0.91
CA VAL A 639 -8.72 26.25 1.14
C VAL A 639 -9.29 25.44 -0.02
N LYS A 640 -10.49 25.79 -0.50
CA LYS A 640 -11.12 25.11 -1.64
C LYS A 640 -10.29 25.23 -2.91
N LYS A 641 -9.80 26.42 -3.25
CA LYS A 641 -8.99 26.65 -4.46
C LYS A 641 -7.66 25.90 -4.40
N PHE A 642 -7.02 25.88 -3.23
CA PHE A 642 -5.78 25.13 -3.04
C PHE A 642 -6.02 23.62 -3.15
N GLY A 643 -7.07 23.09 -2.53
CA GLY A 643 -7.46 21.69 -2.67
C GLY A 643 -7.73 21.30 -4.13
N GLU A 644 -8.42 22.15 -4.89
CA GLU A 644 -8.62 21.95 -6.33
C GLU A 644 -7.30 21.94 -7.12
N ALA A 645 -6.35 22.82 -6.77
CA ALA A 645 -5.04 22.87 -7.41
C ALA A 645 -4.19 21.62 -7.11
N LEU A 646 -4.22 21.13 -5.87
CA LEU A 646 -3.57 19.87 -5.50
C LEU A 646 -4.19 18.68 -6.23
N ASN A 647 -5.53 18.60 -6.26
CA ASN A 647 -6.24 17.51 -6.92
C ASN A 647 -5.98 17.44 -8.44
N LYS A 648 -5.84 18.59 -9.11
CA LYS A 648 -5.49 18.64 -10.56
C LYS A 648 -4.11 18.05 -10.88
N LYS A 649 -3.22 18.02 -9.89
CA LYS A 649 -1.88 17.43 -10.04
C LYS A 649 -1.84 15.96 -9.64
N SER A 650 -2.96 15.40 -9.18
CA SER A 650 -3.05 13.97 -8.84
C SER A 650 -2.88 13.09 -10.08
N LEU A 651 -2.20 11.95 -9.94
CA LEU A 651 -2.00 10.98 -10.99
C LEU A 651 -3.34 10.44 -11.52
N VAL A 652 -4.37 10.31 -10.67
CA VAL A 652 -5.71 9.92 -11.11
C VAL A 652 -6.31 11.00 -12.04
N TYR A 653 -6.21 12.28 -11.68
CA TYR A 653 -6.69 13.36 -12.52
C TYR A 653 -5.90 13.44 -13.84
N VAL A 654 -4.57 13.37 -13.76
CA VAL A 654 -3.68 13.38 -14.93
C VAL A 654 -3.99 12.21 -15.85
N PHE A 655 -4.20 11.02 -15.29
CA PHE A 655 -4.60 9.84 -16.06
C PHE A 655 -5.92 10.07 -16.78
N ARG A 656 -6.95 10.53 -16.08
CA ARG A 656 -8.23 10.90 -16.70
C ARG A 656 -8.08 11.96 -17.80
N SER A 657 -7.17 12.91 -17.65
CA SER A 657 -6.84 13.90 -18.68
C SER A 657 -6.20 13.25 -19.91
N ILE A 658 -5.19 12.39 -19.73
CA ILE A 658 -4.57 11.62 -20.84
C ILE A 658 -5.61 10.81 -21.59
N LEU A 659 -6.58 10.22 -20.89
CA LEU A 659 -7.65 9.43 -21.51
C LEU A 659 -8.56 10.27 -22.42
N GLN A 660 -8.59 11.59 -22.28
CA GLN A 660 -9.39 12.49 -23.13
C GLN A 660 -8.60 13.01 -24.34
N GLU A 661 -7.27 13.01 -24.28
CA GLU A 661 -6.40 13.49 -25.35
C GLU A 661 -5.88 12.34 -26.22
N GLU A 662 -6.39 12.21 -27.44
CA GLU A 662 -6.08 11.08 -28.33
C GLU A 662 -4.57 10.85 -28.55
N LYS A 663 -3.80 11.93 -28.70
CA LYS A 663 -2.34 11.85 -28.89
C LYS A 663 -1.64 11.26 -27.67
N GLN A 664 -1.97 11.75 -26.47
CA GLN A 664 -1.36 11.29 -25.22
C GLN A 664 -1.82 9.88 -24.86
N LEU A 665 -3.09 9.54 -25.14
CA LEU A 665 -3.61 8.19 -24.98
C LEU A 665 -2.81 7.18 -25.82
N ARG A 666 -2.57 7.47 -27.10
CA ARG A 666 -1.76 6.60 -27.97
C ARG A 666 -0.34 6.41 -27.45
N TRP A 667 0.24 7.45 -26.86
CA TRP A 667 1.56 7.34 -26.23
C TRP A 667 1.54 6.42 -25.01
N LEU A 668 0.54 6.56 -24.13
CA LEU A 668 0.41 5.69 -22.97
C LEU A 668 0.16 4.24 -23.39
N GLU A 669 -0.73 4.00 -24.36
CA GLU A 669 -1.00 2.67 -24.93
C GLU A 669 0.28 2.03 -25.45
N LYS A 670 1.09 2.78 -26.19
CA LYS A 670 2.37 2.32 -26.71
C LYS A 670 3.38 2.01 -25.61
N ALA A 671 3.52 2.90 -24.63
CA ALA A 671 4.49 2.74 -23.55
C ALA A 671 4.26 1.44 -22.77
N VAL A 672 3.01 1.06 -22.54
CA VAL A 672 2.67 -0.13 -21.74
C VAL A 672 2.61 -1.43 -22.56
N LEU A 673 2.90 -1.42 -23.87
CA LEU A 673 2.93 -2.63 -24.69
C LEU A 673 4.03 -3.59 -24.21
N GLU A 674 3.78 -4.89 -24.37
CA GLU A 674 4.68 -5.95 -23.89
C GLU A 674 6.08 -5.86 -24.50
N ASN A 675 6.15 -5.50 -25.77
CA ASN A 675 7.39 -5.36 -26.54
C ASN A 675 8.01 -3.95 -26.46
N SER A 676 7.42 -3.02 -25.72
CA SER A 676 7.92 -1.63 -25.62
C SER A 676 8.11 -1.15 -24.17
N TYR A 677 7.53 -1.86 -23.19
CA TYR A 677 7.60 -1.51 -21.78
C TYR A 677 9.04 -1.34 -21.28
N GLN A 678 9.91 -2.32 -21.52
CA GLN A 678 11.31 -2.27 -21.05
C GLN A 678 12.08 -1.11 -21.69
N ASP A 679 11.90 -0.89 -22.99
CA ASP A 679 12.54 0.21 -23.71
C ASP A 679 12.07 1.56 -23.17
N CYS A 680 10.76 1.74 -22.98
CA CYS A 680 10.20 2.99 -22.44
C CYS A 680 10.66 3.23 -21.01
N LYS A 681 10.76 2.18 -20.18
CA LYS A 681 11.31 2.27 -18.83
C LYS A 681 12.78 2.72 -18.86
N ALA A 682 13.60 2.11 -19.71
CA ALA A 682 15.00 2.50 -19.88
C ALA A 682 15.17 3.94 -20.39
N VAL A 683 14.29 4.41 -21.28
CA VAL A 683 14.24 5.83 -21.70
C VAL A 683 13.98 6.74 -20.52
N MET A 684 13.00 6.39 -19.67
CA MET A 684 12.66 7.19 -18.49
C MET A 684 13.84 7.27 -17.52
N ASP A 685 14.48 6.16 -17.21
CA ASP A 685 15.64 6.14 -16.31
C ASP A 685 16.82 6.95 -16.88
N SER A 686 17.05 6.85 -18.19
CA SER A 686 18.07 7.63 -18.91
C SER A 686 17.75 9.13 -18.90
N ARG A 687 16.48 9.50 -19.09
CA ARG A 687 16.02 10.90 -19.03
C ARG A 687 16.31 11.52 -17.68
N ASP A 688 15.99 10.82 -16.60
CA ASP A 688 16.17 11.37 -15.24
C ASP A 688 17.64 11.49 -14.86
N ARG A 689 18.43 10.47 -15.22
CA ARG A 689 19.89 10.52 -15.07
C ARG A 689 20.45 11.75 -15.79
N MET A 690 20.02 11.99 -17.02
CA MET A 690 20.42 13.12 -17.84
C MET A 690 20.00 14.47 -17.25
N MET A 691 18.75 14.59 -16.78
CA MET A 691 18.29 15.83 -16.14
C MET A 691 19.07 16.12 -14.87
N LEU A 692 19.40 15.09 -14.08
CA LEU A 692 20.26 15.25 -12.90
C LEU A 692 21.65 15.75 -13.31
N ASP A 693 22.27 15.13 -14.32
CA ASP A 693 23.59 15.55 -14.83
C ASP A 693 23.57 17.01 -15.29
N LYS A 694 22.52 17.41 -16.00
CA LYS A 694 22.32 18.79 -16.43
C LYS A 694 22.20 19.76 -15.24
N GLU A 695 21.35 19.44 -14.25
CA GLU A 695 21.21 20.27 -13.03
C GLU A 695 22.55 20.43 -12.29
N LEU A 696 23.39 19.37 -12.26
CA LEU A 696 24.70 19.40 -11.63
C LEU A 696 25.72 20.21 -12.44
N PHE A 697 25.71 20.07 -13.76
CA PHE A 697 26.58 20.80 -14.66
C PHE A 697 26.31 22.31 -14.62
N GLU A 698 25.04 22.72 -14.74
CA GLU A 698 24.64 24.14 -14.65
C GLU A 698 25.01 24.74 -13.28
N HIS A 699 24.92 23.95 -12.21
CA HIS A 699 25.35 24.40 -10.89
C HIS A 699 26.87 24.64 -10.83
N LEU A 700 27.67 23.75 -11.41
CA LEU A 700 29.13 23.92 -11.49
C LEU A 700 29.53 25.14 -12.33
N GLU A 701 28.84 25.39 -13.44
CA GLU A 701 29.05 26.59 -14.27
C GLU A 701 28.77 27.88 -13.49
N SER A 702 27.70 27.91 -12.68
CA SER A 702 27.35 29.08 -11.87
C SER A 702 28.43 29.50 -10.86
N PHE A 703 29.35 28.60 -10.51
CA PHE A 703 30.52 28.92 -9.69
C PHE A 703 31.74 29.34 -10.50
N ALA A 704 31.77 29.13 -11.82
CA ALA A 704 32.86 29.56 -12.70
C ALA A 704 32.71 31.04 -13.11
N GLU A 705 31.49 31.58 -13.04
CA GLU A 705 31.17 32.99 -13.32
C GLU A 705 31.33 33.92 -12.08
N ARG A 706 31.65 33.36 -10.91
CA ARG A 706 31.97 34.08 -9.67
C ARG A 706 33.47 33.99 -9.40
#